data_AF-A0AA43LGB3-F1
#
_entry.id   AF-A0AA43LGB3-F1
#
_cell.length_a   1.000
_cell.length_b   1.000
_cell.length_c   1.000
_cell.angle_alpha   90.00
_cell.angle_beta   90.00
_cell.angle_gamma   90.00
#
_symmetry.space_group_name_H-M   'P 1'
#
loop_
_entity.id
_entity.type
_entity.pdbx_description
1 polymer ?
#
loop_
_entity_poly.entity_id
_entity_poly.type
_entity_poly.pdbx_seq_one_letter_code
_entity_poly.pdbx_strand_id
1 'polypeptide(L)'
;MKIKFFINYNTSWGQTVCLVGSTPELGGWNKREALPLVCTSPSQWCAEVEICDTGHIEYQYFVKDDFRITSEEWGKPHSLLLDADKAFAINDIWQVQPKDTFLYTSGFSNSFFRRDYQNIDCNKTLSGSIFLKVQCPYVKNEQRLIICGSSTLLGEWNTQKALPLIPLEFGWWGITLEKEQIAESFQYKFAIFDNLKNEVAHWEESDNHTFSVNDIGGEYDTRIIYHNYNYNSFGWKAAGISIPVFSLRTESSFGVGEFSDLNKLIDWAAATQLKIVQILPVNDTTQTGTQADSYPYNAVSVYALHPIYLGLAKYPLADIDKFYKYKKQFEALNALPTVDYEQVITLKSAYISDLFAEQGQNILEEKGFKDFYAENEEWLFPYACFSYLRDCFRTANYKEWGDFGSFNFEKLNSLIESDKNIRHSINKTFFTQYLLHKQLRGAKEYAHQKGVILKGDIPIGVSRNSVEAWVEPRYFNLDSQTGAPPDDFAVMGQNWGFPTYNWNEMKEDGYSWWKKRFRKMADYFDAYRIDHILGFFRIWEIPTTAVQGLLGYFSPALPFTAGEIGNSGVPFDQERLTQPYIHSDYLPEVFGNYTSEVIAEFLHPIGNGQFALNDFCDNQLKIKTLFSDSLSDEKQDCIREGLYLLCTEVLYIPDKQQPEKYHPRIAAQKTYSFKALTEYEQESYNQLYNYFFYQRHSSFWQEEAMRKLPELVAATQMLVCGEDLGMIPNCVPAVMEKLQILRLDVERMPKTPYREFEDLTSLPYLSVCTTSTHDMPPIRAWWTQDKARAQRYYKEVLRKEGNAPLECTVDLCWQIIMNHLNSPAMLAILPLQDWLAIDDRLKRPDAEEEIINNPANPNHYWQYRMHLNIEDLLKASEFNSRISFMTGISGRR
;
A
#
# COMPACT_ATOMS: atom_id res chain seq x y z
N MET A 1 32.53 32.41 -9.39
CA MET A 1 33.03 31.06 -9.05
C MET A 1 33.38 30.28 -10.30
N LYS A 2 34.59 29.69 -10.39
CA LYS A 2 34.99 28.84 -11.53
C LYS A 2 34.80 27.37 -11.16
N ILE A 3 34.05 26.61 -11.96
CA ILE A 3 33.80 25.19 -11.70
C ILE A 3 34.14 24.36 -12.93
N LYS A 4 34.92 23.30 -12.73
CA LYS A 4 35.15 22.27 -13.74
C LYS A 4 34.55 20.94 -13.31
N PHE A 5 33.61 20.45 -14.11
CA PHE A 5 32.99 19.15 -13.94
C PHE A 5 33.75 18.09 -14.73
N PHE A 6 33.94 16.93 -14.11
CA PHE A 6 34.46 15.71 -14.72
C PHE A 6 33.51 14.58 -14.39
N ILE A 7 33.09 13.80 -15.38
CA ILE A 7 32.26 12.60 -15.15
C ILE A 7 32.71 11.47 -16.05
N ASN A 8 32.68 10.26 -15.51
CA ASN A 8 32.91 9.05 -16.29
C ASN A 8 31.56 8.45 -16.72
N TYR A 9 31.30 8.44 -18.03
CA TYR A 9 30.09 7.85 -18.63
C TYR A 9 30.37 7.34 -20.06
N ASN A 10 29.95 6.10 -20.35
CA ASN A 10 30.08 5.51 -21.69
C ASN A 10 28.87 5.88 -22.55
N THR A 11 29.11 6.49 -23.70
CA THR A 11 28.05 6.83 -24.66
C THR A 11 28.14 6.00 -25.94
N SER A 12 27.03 5.93 -26.68
CA SER A 12 27.01 5.43 -28.06
C SER A 12 27.39 6.54 -29.04
N TRP A 13 27.79 6.19 -30.26
CA TRP A 13 28.07 7.17 -31.30
C TRP A 13 26.86 8.10 -31.54
N GLY A 14 27.09 9.41 -31.60
CA GLY A 14 26.04 10.43 -31.73
C GLY A 14 25.41 10.91 -30.41
N GLN A 15 25.78 10.32 -29.27
CA GLN A 15 25.27 10.77 -27.96
C GLN A 15 26.23 11.74 -27.27
N THR A 16 25.65 12.73 -26.58
CA THR A 16 26.38 13.74 -25.80
C THR A 16 25.88 13.75 -24.35
N VAL A 17 26.79 13.76 -23.38
CA VAL A 17 26.48 14.01 -21.97
C VAL A 17 26.26 15.51 -21.77
N CYS A 18 25.15 15.87 -21.15
CA CYS A 18 24.77 17.25 -20.87
C CYS A 18 24.53 17.44 -19.38
N LEU A 19 24.77 18.66 -18.90
CA LEU A 19 24.56 19.10 -17.52
C LEU A 19 23.50 20.19 -17.51
N VAL A 20 22.45 20.03 -16.70
CA VAL A 20 21.43 21.05 -16.46
C VAL A 20 21.36 21.35 -14.97
N GLY A 21 21.07 22.59 -14.58
CA GLY A 21 21.03 22.97 -13.18
C GLY A 21 20.27 24.25 -12.88
N SER A 22 20.32 24.67 -11.62
CA SER A 22 19.53 25.76 -11.07
C SER A 22 19.96 27.16 -11.53
N THR A 23 21.20 27.33 -11.99
CA THR A 23 21.72 28.64 -12.42
C THR A 23 21.53 28.87 -13.93
N PRO A 24 21.49 30.13 -14.40
CA PRO A 24 21.36 30.45 -15.82
C PRO A 24 22.47 29.83 -16.69
N GLU A 25 23.69 29.75 -16.18
CA GLU A 25 24.84 29.16 -16.89
C GLU A 25 24.75 27.64 -17.03
N LEU A 26 23.92 27.01 -16.19
CA LEU A 26 23.53 25.60 -16.28
C LEU A 26 22.14 25.42 -16.95
N GLY A 27 21.58 26.48 -17.52
CA GLY A 27 20.31 26.46 -18.24
C GLY A 27 19.04 26.60 -17.39
N GLY A 28 19.13 26.87 -16.07
CA GLY A 28 17.96 27.14 -15.22
C GLY A 28 16.86 26.06 -15.28
N TRP A 29 17.25 24.79 -15.21
CA TRP A 29 16.40 23.60 -15.40
C TRP A 29 15.79 23.42 -16.80
N ASN A 30 16.10 24.31 -17.76
CA ASN A 30 15.73 24.14 -19.15
C ASN A 30 16.75 23.24 -19.87
N LYS A 31 16.39 21.97 -20.08
CA LYS A 31 17.24 20.98 -20.77
C LYS A 31 17.66 21.39 -22.19
N ARG A 32 16.97 22.34 -22.83
CA ARG A 32 17.38 22.88 -24.14
C ARG A 32 18.58 23.81 -24.05
N GLU A 33 18.78 24.43 -22.89
CA GLU A 33 19.87 25.36 -22.57
C GLU A 33 20.95 24.69 -21.71
N ALA A 34 20.87 23.36 -21.53
CA ALA A 34 21.85 22.59 -20.79
C ALA A 34 23.25 22.70 -21.38
N LEU A 35 24.25 22.71 -20.50
CA LEU A 35 25.68 22.76 -20.85
C LEU A 35 26.13 21.40 -21.42
N PRO A 36 26.50 21.30 -22.70
CA PRO A 36 27.05 20.06 -23.26
C PRO A 36 28.49 19.84 -22.75
N LEU A 37 28.81 18.61 -22.37
CA LEU A 37 30.18 18.25 -21.98
C LEU A 37 31.01 17.83 -23.20
N VAL A 38 32.32 18.05 -23.08
CA VAL A 38 33.31 17.64 -24.08
C VAL A 38 33.87 16.26 -23.71
N CYS A 39 33.81 15.33 -24.65
CA CYS A 39 34.43 14.01 -24.53
C CYS A 39 35.95 14.14 -24.68
N THR A 40 36.69 13.81 -23.61
CA THR A 40 38.16 13.90 -23.56
C THR A 40 38.86 12.56 -23.70
N SER A 41 38.15 11.47 -23.38
CA SER A 41 38.55 10.08 -23.61
C SER A 41 37.28 9.22 -23.76
N PRO A 42 37.34 7.94 -24.18
CA PRO A 42 36.16 7.14 -24.52
C PRO A 42 35.03 7.13 -23.48
N SER A 43 35.37 7.31 -22.19
CA SER A 43 34.42 7.34 -21.09
C SER A 43 34.44 8.64 -20.30
N GLN A 44 35.31 9.61 -20.61
CA GLN A 44 35.53 10.78 -19.75
C GLN A 44 35.02 12.06 -20.40
N TRP A 45 34.15 12.75 -19.67
CA TRP A 45 33.50 13.98 -20.10
C TRP A 45 33.85 15.11 -19.15
N CYS A 46 34.03 16.32 -19.68
CA CYS A 46 34.22 17.50 -18.85
C CYS A 46 33.57 18.76 -19.43
N ALA A 47 33.21 19.69 -18.55
CA ALA A 47 32.84 21.04 -18.91
C ALA A 47 33.37 22.00 -17.84
N GLU A 48 33.70 23.21 -18.25
CA GLU A 48 34.08 24.30 -17.33
C GLU A 48 33.06 25.43 -17.49
N VAL A 49 32.63 25.99 -16.37
CA VAL A 49 31.63 27.06 -16.32
C VAL A 49 32.01 28.05 -15.22
N GLU A 50 31.77 29.33 -15.49
CA GLU A 50 31.84 30.38 -14.49
C GLU A 50 30.43 30.74 -14.06
N ILE A 51 30.14 30.57 -12.77
CA ILE A 51 28.82 30.86 -12.20
C ILE A 51 28.90 32.19 -11.46
N CYS A 52 27.97 33.09 -11.80
CA CYS A 52 27.79 34.38 -11.17
C CYS A 52 26.68 34.29 -10.10
N ASP A 53 26.82 35.04 -9.02
CA ASP A 53 25.73 35.37 -8.07
C ASP A 53 25.15 34.30 -7.12
N THR A 54 25.68 33.08 -7.05
CA THR A 54 25.21 32.11 -6.03
C THR A 54 26.31 31.22 -5.46
N GLY A 55 26.22 30.96 -4.16
CA GLY A 55 27.00 29.92 -3.49
C GLY A 55 26.28 28.57 -3.42
N HIS A 56 25.01 28.46 -3.81
CA HIS A 56 24.28 27.19 -3.82
C HIS A 56 23.90 26.83 -5.24
N ILE A 57 24.36 25.67 -5.71
CA ILE A 57 24.08 25.15 -7.04
C ILE A 57 23.46 23.77 -6.95
N GLU A 58 22.47 23.52 -7.78
CA GLU A 58 21.88 22.20 -7.99
C GLU A 58 22.02 21.82 -9.45
N TYR A 59 22.34 20.57 -9.74
CA TYR A 59 22.55 20.11 -11.12
C TYR A 59 22.29 18.61 -11.30
N GLN A 60 22.09 18.21 -12.55
CA GLN A 60 21.83 16.84 -12.94
C GLN A 60 22.41 16.57 -14.34
N TYR A 61 22.90 15.36 -14.55
CA TYR A 61 23.35 14.89 -15.86
C TYR A 61 22.24 14.17 -16.62
N PHE A 62 22.26 14.33 -17.95
CA PHE A 62 21.45 13.55 -18.87
C PHE A 62 22.22 13.30 -20.18
N VAL A 63 21.79 12.30 -20.94
CA VAL A 63 22.32 11.98 -22.27
C VAL A 63 21.27 12.29 -23.32
N LYS A 64 21.69 12.92 -24.41
CA LYS A 64 20.84 13.13 -25.58
C LYS A 64 21.53 12.68 -26.86
N ASP A 65 20.71 12.27 -27.82
CA ASP A 65 21.06 12.28 -29.25
C ASP A 65 20.51 13.56 -29.91
N ASP A 66 20.69 13.72 -31.23
CA ASP A 66 20.35 14.94 -31.99
C ASP A 66 18.91 15.46 -31.74
N PHE A 67 17.96 14.63 -31.25
CA PHE A 67 16.58 15.04 -31.02
C PHE A 67 15.91 14.53 -29.73
N ARG A 68 16.50 13.58 -28.99
CA ARG A 68 15.84 12.93 -27.85
C ARG A 68 16.79 12.70 -26.67
N ILE A 69 16.23 12.83 -25.47
CA ILE A 69 16.90 12.40 -24.24
C ILE A 69 16.83 10.88 -24.17
N THR A 70 17.99 10.23 -24.08
CA THR A 70 18.11 8.77 -24.07
C THR A 70 18.33 8.20 -22.67
N SER A 71 18.86 9.00 -21.74
CA SER A 71 19.10 8.60 -20.35
C SER A 71 19.16 9.82 -19.45
N GLU A 72 18.73 9.66 -18.20
CA GLU A 72 18.79 10.69 -17.16
C GLU A 72 19.25 10.05 -15.85
N GLU A 73 19.90 10.85 -15.00
CA GLU A 73 20.24 10.40 -13.65
C GLU A 73 19.00 10.09 -12.82
N TRP A 74 19.12 9.10 -11.95
CA TRP A 74 18.07 8.75 -11.00
C TRP A 74 18.21 9.57 -9.72
N GLY A 75 17.08 9.92 -9.10
CA GLY A 75 17.06 10.52 -7.76
C GLY A 75 16.95 12.04 -7.77
N LYS A 76 17.38 12.66 -6.67
CA LYS A 76 17.40 14.13 -6.54
C LYS A 76 18.62 14.68 -7.30
N PRO A 77 18.53 15.91 -7.84
CA PRO A 77 19.71 16.56 -8.36
C PRO A 77 20.83 16.65 -7.33
N HIS A 78 22.07 16.64 -7.81
CA HIS A 78 23.23 16.95 -6.99
C HIS A 78 23.09 18.35 -6.43
N SER A 79 23.48 18.55 -5.18
CA SER A 79 23.37 19.84 -4.47
C SER A 79 24.71 20.19 -3.83
N LEU A 80 25.22 21.38 -4.10
CA LEU A 80 26.51 21.88 -3.63
C LEU A 80 26.39 23.31 -3.11
N LEU A 81 26.96 23.56 -1.93
CA LEU A 81 27.06 24.88 -1.31
C LEU A 81 28.52 25.37 -1.33
N LEU A 82 28.93 26.11 -2.33
CA LEU A 82 30.31 26.51 -2.63
C LEU A 82 30.56 28.00 -2.33
N ASP A 83 31.82 28.36 -2.09
CA ASP A 83 32.24 29.76 -1.94
C ASP A 83 32.34 30.46 -3.30
N ALA A 84 31.61 31.56 -3.48
CA ALA A 84 31.51 32.26 -4.76
C ALA A 84 32.85 32.76 -5.34
N ASP A 85 33.85 32.98 -4.48
CA ASP A 85 35.15 33.56 -4.81
C ASP A 85 36.25 32.50 -5.09
N LYS A 86 35.92 31.20 -5.07
CA LYS A 86 36.89 30.11 -5.22
C LYS A 86 36.72 29.35 -6.54
N ALA A 87 37.72 28.54 -6.86
CA ALA A 87 37.74 27.63 -8.01
C ALA A 87 37.61 26.16 -7.57
N PHE A 88 36.71 25.41 -8.20
CA PHE A 88 36.37 24.03 -7.83
C PHE A 88 36.57 23.07 -8.99
N ALA A 89 37.10 21.89 -8.70
CA ALA A 89 37.08 20.73 -9.59
C ALA A 89 36.17 19.64 -9.00
N ILE A 90 35.18 19.18 -9.77
CA ILE A 90 34.21 18.17 -9.35
C ILE A 90 34.43 16.91 -10.18
N ASN A 91 34.88 15.84 -9.53
CA ASN A 91 34.94 14.49 -10.07
C ASN A 91 33.67 13.76 -9.68
N ASP A 92 32.68 13.81 -10.55
CA ASP A 92 31.35 13.29 -10.33
C ASP A 92 31.19 11.84 -10.79
N ILE A 93 30.10 11.25 -10.33
CA ILE A 93 29.63 9.93 -10.69
C ILE A 93 28.21 10.05 -11.23
N TRP A 94 27.89 9.23 -12.23
CA TRP A 94 26.52 9.15 -12.69
C TRP A 94 25.63 8.50 -11.61
N GLN A 95 24.55 9.18 -11.20
CA GLN A 95 23.59 8.60 -10.25
C GLN A 95 22.73 7.54 -10.95
N VAL A 96 23.13 6.27 -10.81
CA VAL A 96 22.36 5.11 -11.25
C VAL A 96 21.30 4.77 -10.19
N GLN A 97 20.14 4.28 -10.63
CA GLN A 97 19.15 3.71 -9.69
C GLN A 97 19.81 2.63 -8.82
N PRO A 98 19.81 2.77 -7.47
CA PRO A 98 20.42 1.79 -6.58
C PRO A 98 19.77 0.41 -6.69
N LYS A 99 20.54 -0.66 -6.44
CA LYS A 99 19.99 -2.02 -6.36
C LYS A 99 18.99 -2.18 -5.21
N ASP A 100 19.20 -1.46 -4.12
CA ASP A 100 18.38 -1.51 -2.91
C ASP A 100 17.59 -0.20 -2.73
N THR A 101 16.69 0.13 -3.67
CA THR A 101 15.98 1.42 -3.65
C THR A 101 15.09 1.56 -2.41
N PHE A 102 14.65 0.44 -1.81
CA PHE A 102 13.89 0.42 -0.56
C PHE A 102 14.60 1.18 0.58
N LEU A 103 15.94 1.28 0.57
CA LEU A 103 16.70 2.03 1.57
C LEU A 103 16.43 3.53 1.53
N TYR A 104 16.00 4.07 0.39
CA TYR A 104 15.69 5.49 0.23
C TYR A 104 14.24 5.83 0.61
N THR A 105 13.48 4.85 1.09
CA THR A 105 12.13 5.08 1.58
C THR A 105 12.13 5.76 2.95
N SER A 106 11.06 6.48 3.28
CA SER A 106 10.94 7.24 4.53
C SER A 106 11.08 6.36 5.78
N GLY A 107 10.69 5.08 5.68
CA GLY A 107 10.88 4.13 6.78
C GLY A 107 12.35 3.91 7.15
N PHE A 108 13.25 3.96 6.16
CA PHE A 108 14.69 3.86 6.41
C PHE A 108 15.31 5.22 6.69
N SER A 109 15.03 6.23 5.86
CA SER A 109 15.67 7.53 5.94
C SER A 109 15.25 8.36 7.15
N ASN A 110 14.01 8.19 7.60
CA ASN A 110 13.44 8.93 8.74
C ASN A 110 13.24 8.07 10.01
N SER A 111 13.42 6.75 9.95
CA SER A 111 13.31 5.88 11.14
C SER A 111 14.48 4.92 11.31
N PHE A 112 14.55 3.81 10.57
CA PHE A 112 15.48 2.71 10.90
C PHE A 112 16.95 3.12 10.90
N PHE A 113 17.38 3.88 9.89
CA PHE A 113 18.75 4.37 9.71
C PHE A 113 18.82 5.89 9.86
N ARG A 114 17.84 6.48 10.56
CA ARG A 114 17.80 7.92 10.82
C ARG A 114 19.04 8.35 11.59
N ARG A 115 19.64 9.45 11.14
CA ARG A 115 20.73 10.13 11.81
C ARG A 115 20.42 11.62 11.91
N ASP A 116 20.99 12.26 12.92
CA ASP A 116 21.04 13.71 12.97
C ASP A 116 22.14 14.15 12.00
N TYR A 117 21.70 14.72 10.88
CA TYR A 117 22.61 15.29 9.89
C TYR A 117 23.10 16.61 10.41
N GLN A 118 24.42 16.76 10.45
CA GLN A 118 24.97 18.06 10.74
C GLN A 118 24.77 18.90 9.47
N ASN A 119 23.99 19.99 9.56
CA ASN A 119 24.02 21.09 8.59
C ASN A 119 25.39 21.78 8.67
N ILE A 120 26.48 21.02 8.50
CA ILE A 120 27.79 21.61 8.41
C ILE A 120 27.86 22.18 7.00
N ASP A 121 28.11 23.48 6.99
CA ASP A 121 28.76 24.25 5.93
C ASP A 121 30.11 23.60 5.52
N CYS A 122 30.15 22.29 5.24
CA CYS A 122 31.39 21.51 5.03
C CYS A 122 32.17 22.06 3.84
N ASN A 123 31.42 22.73 2.96
CA ASN A 123 31.87 23.27 1.72
C ASN A 123 32.24 24.77 1.79
N LYS A 124 31.92 25.50 2.88
CA LYS A 124 32.24 26.95 3.00
C LYS A 124 33.68 27.26 3.42
N THR A 125 34.48 26.25 3.76
CA THR A 125 35.91 26.45 4.05
C THR A 125 36.71 25.26 3.56
N LEU A 126 36.84 25.13 2.24
CA LEU A 126 37.60 24.08 1.57
C LEU A 126 38.82 24.60 0.78
N SER A 127 39.29 25.84 1.00
CA SER A 127 40.48 26.32 0.25
C SER A 127 41.70 25.53 0.68
N GLY A 128 42.37 24.88 -0.27
CA GLY A 128 43.51 24.01 0.03
C GLY A 128 43.13 22.58 0.42
N SER A 129 41.94 22.08 0.06
CA SER A 129 41.49 20.76 0.53
C SER A 129 40.91 19.85 -0.58
N ILE A 130 40.74 18.57 -0.23
CA ILE A 130 40.07 17.55 -1.01
C ILE A 130 38.86 17.08 -0.22
N PHE A 131 37.68 17.12 -0.82
CA PHE A 131 36.46 16.66 -0.21
C PHE A 131 35.97 15.39 -0.88
N LEU A 132 35.91 14.29 -0.13
CA LEU A 132 35.39 13.01 -0.61
C LEU A 132 33.92 12.90 -0.20
N LYS A 133 33.01 12.78 -1.17
CA LYS A 133 31.60 12.43 -0.96
C LYS A 133 31.36 10.98 -1.32
N VAL A 134 30.76 10.22 -0.42
CA VAL A 134 30.49 8.79 -0.62
C VAL A 134 29.01 8.51 -0.45
N GLN A 135 28.40 7.89 -1.47
CA GLN A 135 27.04 7.37 -1.38
C GLN A 135 27.07 5.99 -0.69
N CYS A 136 26.60 5.93 0.56
CA CYS A 136 26.50 4.72 1.37
C CYS A 136 25.21 4.73 2.23
N PRO A 137 24.11 4.12 1.74
CA PRO A 137 22.85 4.04 2.49
C PRO A 137 22.78 2.90 3.52
N TYR A 138 23.84 2.09 3.65
CA TYR A 138 23.82 0.82 4.42
C TYR A 138 24.20 0.95 5.91
N VAL A 139 24.59 2.16 6.36
CA VAL A 139 25.18 2.38 7.68
C VAL A 139 24.10 2.49 8.77
N LYS A 140 23.94 1.43 9.57
CA LYS A 140 22.97 1.38 10.69
C LYS A 140 23.33 2.36 11.81
N ASN A 141 22.40 2.77 12.67
CA ASN A 141 22.59 3.83 13.69
C ASN A 141 23.85 3.66 14.55
N GLU A 142 24.14 2.43 15.01
CA GLU A 142 25.29 2.11 15.86
C GLU A 142 26.63 1.99 15.10
N GLN A 143 26.60 2.17 13.79
CA GLN A 143 27.77 2.06 12.92
C GLN A 143 28.26 3.43 12.49
N ARG A 144 29.42 3.48 11.82
CA ARG A 144 29.92 4.68 11.14
C ARG A 144 30.65 4.28 9.86
N LEU A 145 30.71 5.18 8.89
CA LEU A 145 31.55 4.99 7.71
C LEU A 145 32.96 5.49 8.02
N ILE A 146 33.97 4.71 7.63
CA ILE A 146 35.39 5.05 7.80
C ILE A 146 36.12 4.94 6.47
N ILE A 147 37.22 5.70 6.33
CA ILE A 147 38.20 5.57 5.26
C ILE A 147 39.52 5.06 5.85
N CYS A 148 40.08 4.03 5.22
CA CYS A 148 41.33 3.40 5.62
C CYS A 148 42.20 3.21 4.38
N GLY A 149 43.51 3.38 4.50
CA GLY A 149 44.38 3.37 3.33
C GLY A 149 45.85 3.19 3.63
N SER A 150 46.67 3.19 2.58
CA SER A 150 48.11 2.90 2.63
C SER A 150 48.96 4.02 3.24
N SER A 151 48.45 5.25 3.29
CA SER A 151 49.18 6.38 3.86
C SER A 151 49.10 6.42 5.37
N THR A 152 50.07 7.08 5.99
CA THR A 152 50.08 7.37 7.44
C THR A 152 48.86 8.17 7.87
N LEU A 153 48.37 9.10 7.04
CA LEU A 153 47.14 9.86 7.24
C LEU A 153 45.91 8.97 7.41
N LEU A 154 45.84 7.89 6.61
CA LEU A 154 44.70 6.96 6.59
C LEU A 154 44.93 5.70 7.43
N GLY A 155 45.96 5.70 8.26
CA GLY A 155 46.19 4.66 9.27
C GLY A 155 46.92 3.41 8.78
N GLU A 156 47.51 3.38 7.58
CA GLU A 156 48.30 2.26 7.05
C GLU A 156 47.56 0.91 7.09
N TRP A 157 46.30 0.92 6.64
CA TRP A 157 45.37 -0.23 6.68
C TRP A 157 44.98 -0.72 8.08
N ASN A 158 45.35 0.02 9.15
CA ASN A 158 44.87 -0.23 10.50
C ASN A 158 43.52 0.46 10.74
N THR A 159 42.46 -0.34 10.81
CA THR A 159 41.07 0.15 10.97
C THR A 159 40.81 0.92 12.27
N GLN A 160 41.62 0.70 13.31
CA GLN A 160 41.53 1.46 14.56
C GLN A 160 42.09 2.88 14.44
N LYS A 161 42.90 3.14 13.40
CA LYS A 161 43.45 4.45 13.04
C LYS A 161 42.73 5.08 11.84
N ALA A 162 41.73 4.42 11.28
CA ALA A 162 40.97 4.91 10.14
C ALA A 162 40.20 6.19 10.49
N LEU A 163 40.05 7.07 9.51
CA LEU A 163 39.35 8.34 9.71
C LEU A 163 37.83 8.14 9.53
N PRO A 164 36.98 8.66 10.44
CA PRO A 164 35.54 8.59 10.28
C PRO A 164 35.05 9.63 9.26
N LEU A 165 34.04 9.24 8.48
CA LEU A 165 33.28 10.17 7.63
C LEU A 165 32.09 10.74 8.43
N ILE A 166 31.70 11.96 8.11
CA ILE A 166 30.53 12.63 8.67
C ILE A 166 29.29 12.40 7.79
N PRO A 167 28.10 12.16 8.36
CA PRO A 167 26.87 12.08 7.59
C PRO A 167 26.43 13.48 7.13
N LEU A 168 26.21 13.66 5.82
CA LEU A 168 25.82 14.94 5.21
C LEU A 168 24.30 15.02 5.02
N GLU A 169 23.74 13.99 4.41
CA GLU A 169 22.31 13.75 4.25
C GLU A 169 22.09 12.23 4.16
N PHE A 170 20.84 11.78 4.06
CA PHE A 170 20.60 10.33 4.04
C PHE A 170 21.31 9.66 2.86
N GLY A 171 22.13 8.66 3.17
CA GLY A 171 22.93 7.94 2.20
C GLY A 171 24.18 8.66 1.73
N TRP A 172 24.45 9.91 2.12
CA TRP A 172 25.65 10.65 1.71
C TRP A 172 26.55 10.96 2.89
N TRP A 173 27.84 10.66 2.72
CA TRP A 173 28.88 10.82 3.72
C TRP A 173 30.03 11.66 3.17
N GLY A 174 30.68 12.44 4.04
CA GLY A 174 31.74 13.36 3.65
C GLY A 174 32.99 13.22 4.52
N ILE A 175 34.15 13.51 3.95
CA ILE A 175 35.37 13.81 4.70
C ILE A 175 36.23 14.80 3.93
N THR A 176 36.81 15.76 4.65
CA THR A 176 37.79 16.72 4.12
C THR A 176 39.19 16.27 4.48
N LEU A 177 40.07 16.21 3.49
CA LEU A 177 41.50 15.97 3.64
C LEU A 177 42.25 17.24 3.22
N GLU A 178 43.08 17.77 4.12
CA GLU A 178 43.88 18.96 3.83
C GLU A 178 45.02 18.60 2.86
N LYS A 179 45.22 19.42 1.82
CA LYS A 179 46.23 19.13 0.77
C LYS A 179 47.64 19.08 1.37
N GLU A 180 47.92 19.86 2.41
CA GLU A 180 49.23 19.90 3.10
C GLU A 180 49.57 18.59 3.80
N GLN A 181 48.57 17.76 4.12
CA GLN A 181 48.77 16.48 4.79
C GLN A 181 49.04 15.33 3.80
N ILE A 182 48.88 15.57 2.50
CA ILE A 182 49.04 14.56 1.46
C ILE A 182 50.40 14.73 0.79
N ALA A 183 51.37 13.93 1.24
CA ALA A 183 52.75 13.98 0.74
C ALA A 183 52.99 13.10 -0.50
N GLU A 184 52.22 12.02 -0.67
CA GLU A 184 52.41 11.02 -1.71
C GLU A 184 51.09 10.43 -2.21
N SER A 185 51.10 9.80 -3.38
CA SER A 185 49.95 9.05 -3.88
C SER A 185 49.65 7.86 -2.97
N PHE A 186 48.38 7.59 -2.70
CA PHE A 186 47.98 6.54 -1.79
C PHE A 186 46.78 5.75 -2.31
N GLN A 187 46.65 4.52 -1.80
CA GLN A 187 45.45 3.70 -1.98
C GLN A 187 44.56 3.79 -0.74
N TYR A 188 43.25 3.71 -0.93
CA TYR A 188 42.29 3.75 0.17
C TYR A 188 41.03 2.99 -0.17
N LYS A 189 40.26 2.70 0.89
CA LYS A 189 39.02 1.95 0.82
C LYS A 189 38.07 2.38 1.93
N PHE A 190 36.77 2.34 1.65
CA PHE A 190 35.73 2.63 2.62
C PHE A 190 35.27 1.38 3.35
N ALA A 191 34.92 1.52 4.64
CA ALA A 191 34.37 0.44 5.45
C ALA A 191 33.29 0.93 6.42
N ILE A 192 32.32 0.07 6.69
CA ILE A 192 31.33 0.28 7.75
C ILE A 192 31.91 -0.32 9.03
N PHE A 193 32.12 0.51 10.05
CA PHE A 193 32.66 0.13 11.35
C PHE A 193 31.54 0.05 12.38
N ASP A 194 31.47 -1.05 13.12
CA ASP A 194 30.51 -1.26 14.21
C ASP A 194 31.09 -0.73 15.52
N ASN A 195 30.50 0.33 16.06
CA ASN A 195 31.04 0.99 17.25
C ASN A 195 30.84 0.16 18.52
N LEU A 196 29.82 -0.71 18.56
CA LEU A 196 29.52 -1.54 19.72
C LEU A 196 30.47 -2.74 19.80
N LYS A 197 30.78 -3.35 18.66
CA LYS A 197 31.71 -4.48 18.57
C LYS A 197 33.18 -4.06 18.43
N ASN A 198 33.42 -2.78 18.12
CA ASN A 198 34.72 -2.21 17.84
C ASN A 198 35.48 -2.93 16.70
N GLU A 199 34.75 -3.33 15.65
CA GLU A 199 35.28 -4.05 14.49
C GLU A 199 34.68 -3.55 13.17
N VAL A 200 35.31 -3.86 12.05
CA VAL A 200 34.73 -3.60 10.73
C VAL A 200 33.59 -4.58 10.48
N ALA A 201 32.38 -4.06 10.27
CA ALA A 201 31.22 -4.85 9.89
C ALA A 201 31.26 -5.23 8.39
N HIS A 202 31.73 -4.33 7.54
CA HIS A 202 31.77 -4.55 6.09
C HIS A 202 32.80 -3.64 5.40
N TRP A 203 33.57 -4.18 4.46
CA TRP A 203 34.42 -3.42 3.55
C TRP A 203 33.70 -3.27 2.21
N GLU A 204 33.81 -2.12 1.54
CA GLU A 204 33.24 -2.02 0.19
C GLU A 204 33.82 -3.13 -0.73
N GLU A 205 33.07 -3.54 -1.73
CA GLU A 205 33.43 -4.71 -2.56
C GLU A 205 34.11 -4.33 -3.90
N SER A 206 34.48 -3.05 -4.08
CA SER A 206 35.29 -2.59 -5.21
C SER A 206 36.79 -2.81 -4.97
N ASP A 207 37.60 -2.63 -6.03
CA ASP A 207 39.04 -2.48 -5.90
C ASP A 207 39.41 -1.26 -5.05
N ASN A 208 40.66 -1.21 -4.58
CA ASN A 208 41.17 -0.06 -3.85
C ASN A 208 41.10 1.20 -4.73
N HIS A 209 40.52 2.27 -4.20
CA HIS A 209 40.61 3.58 -4.83
C HIS A 209 42.06 4.05 -4.77
N THR A 210 42.51 4.78 -5.79
CA THR A 210 43.85 5.36 -5.83
C THR A 210 43.74 6.87 -5.96
N PHE A 211 44.42 7.60 -5.10
CA PHE A 211 44.56 9.04 -5.19
C PHE A 211 45.99 9.39 -5.63
N SER A 212 46.13 10.21 -6.68
CA SER A 212 47.42 10.66 -7.17
C SER A 212 47.80 11.99 -6.54
N VAL A 213 49.01 12.14 -6.02
CA VAL A 213 49.51 13.44 -5.52
C VAL A 213 49.51 14.52 -6.63
N ASN A 214 49.59 14.11 -7.90
CA ASN A 214 49.50 15.04 -9.03
C ASN A 214 48.09 15.66 -9.17
N ASP A 215 47.06 15.04 -8.60
CA ASP A 215 45.69 15.57 -8.61
C ASP A 215 45.46 16.71 -7.61
N ILE A 216 46.45 16.98 -6.74
CA ILE A 216 46.46 18.08 -5.76
C ILE A 216 46.80 19.42 -6.45
N GLY A 217 47.62 19.37 -7.51
CA GLY A 217 48.11 20.55 -8.23
C GLY A 217 47.12 21.07 -9.27
N GLY A 218 46.90 22.40 -9.31
CA GLY A 218 46.08 23.06 -10.32
C GLY A 218 45.60 24.45 -9.90
N GLU A 219 44.84 25.11 -10.79
CA GLU A 219 44.19 26.42 -10.57
C GLU A 219 43.02 26.37 -9.56
N TYR A 220 42.66 25.19 -9.03
CA TYR A 220 41.45 24.99 -8.22
C TYR A 220 41.77 24.92 -6.71
N ASP A 221 41.08 25.74 -5.92
CA ASP A 221 41.14 25.77 -4.46
C ASP A 221 40.77 24.41 -3.84
N THR A 222 39.72 23.79 -4.37
CA THR A 222 39.08 22.60 -3.81
C THR A 222 38.79 21.57 -4.88
N ARG A 223 39.01 20.30 -4.54
CA ARG A 223 38.59 19.17 -5.38
C ARG A 223 37.55 18.31 -4.66
N ILE A 224 36.39 18.14 -5.26
CA ILE A 224 35.30 17.28 -4.75
C ILE A 224 35.32 15.99 -5.55
N ILE A 225 35.37 14.84 -4.87
CA ILE A 225 35.41 13.52 -5.51
C ILE A 225 34.26 12.68 -4.98
N TYR A 226 33.40 12.23 -5.88
CA TYR A 226 32.28 11.37 -5.57
C TYR A 226 32.64 9.88 -5.68
N HIS A 227 32.13 9.08 -4.75
CA HIS A 227 32.28 7.63 -4.72
C HIS A 227 30.93 6.95 -4.46
N ASN A 228 30.78 5.74 -4.99
CA ASN A 228 29.72 4.81 -4.61
C ASN A 228 30.28 3.72 -3.70
N TYR A 229 29.65 3.52 -2.54
CA TYR A 229 29.98 2.39 -1.69
C TYR A 229 29.34 1.12 -2.25
N ASN A 230 30.16 0.18 -2.72
CA ASN A 230 29.66 -1.05 -3.32
C ASN A 230 29.42 -2.14 -2.26
N TYR A 231 28.18 -2.64 -2.20
CA TYR A 231 27.76 -3.75 -1.34
C TYR A 231 26.84 -4.66 -2.16
N ASN A 232 27.35 -5.79 -2.66
CA ASN A 232 26.58 -6.62 -3.61
C ASN A 232 25.42 -7.39 -2.96
N SER A 233 25.43 -7.62 -1.64
CA SER A 233 24.43 -8.44 -0.96
C SER A 233 24.05 -7.87 0.43
N PHE A 234 23.36 -6.74 0.44
CA PHE A 234 22.80 -6.19 1.68
C PHE A 234 21.48 -6.87 2.06
N GLY A 235 21.43 -7.45 3.25
CA GLY A 235 20.22 -8.07 3.81
C GLY A 235 19.79 -7.38 5.09
N TRP A 236 18.62 -6.73 5.06
CA TRP A 236 17.95 -6.19 6.24
C TRP A 236 16.60 -6.88 6.41
N LYS A 237 16.29 -7.32 7.62
CA LYS A 237 15.02 -7.97 7.92
C LYS A 237 14.43 -7.37 9.17
N ALA A 238 13.11 -7.33 9.22
CA ALA A 238 12.37 -6.89 10.40
C ALA A 238 11.14 -7.77 10.66
N ALA A 239 10.69 -7.74 11.92
CA ALA A 239 9.42 -8.28 12.35
C ALA A 239 8.45 -7.13 12.71
N GLY A 240 7.15 -7.39 12.57
CA GLY A 240 6.10 -6.43 12.84
C GLY A 240 4.82 -7.03 13.38
N ILE A 241 3.92 -6.14 13.77
CA ILE A 241 2.58 -6.41 14.29
C ILE A 241 1.54 -5.86 13.33
N SER A 242 0.46 -6.59 13.08
CA SER A 242 -0.73 -6.10 12.35
C SER A 242 -1.95 -6.11 13.26
N ILE A 243 -2.64 -4.97 13.36
CA ILE A 243 -3.88 -4.84 14.12
C ILE A 243 -4.68 -3.60 13.67
N PRO A 244 -6.02 -3.66 13.58
CA PRO A 244 -6.82 -2.48 13.29
C PRO A 244 -6.79 -1.46 14.44
N VAL A 245 -6.84 -0.16 14.14
CA VAL A 245 -6.87 0.89 15.18
C VAL A 245 -8.09 0.75 16.06
N PHE A 246 -9.28 0.47 15.50
CA PHE A 246 -10.51 0.35 16.28
C PHE A 246 -10.44 -0.75 17.35
N SER A 247 -9.57 -1.75 17.16
CA SER A 247 -9.40 -2.87 18.06
C SER A 247 -8.54 -2.57 19.27
N LEU A 248 -7.74 -1.50 19.25
CA LEU A 248 -6.84 -1.16 20.36
C LEU A 248 -7.63 -0.89 21.64
N ARG A 249 -7.05 -1.28 22.77
CA ARG A 249 -7.61 -1.01 24.09
C ARG A 249 -6.52 -0.48 25.02
N THR A 250 -6.76 0.70 25.57
CA THR A 250 -5.98 1.26 26.67
C THR A 250 -6.91 1.64 27.82
N GLU A 251 -6.34 1.85 29.01
CA GLU A 251 -7.12 2.36 30.15
C GLU A 251 -7.74 3.74 29.87
N SER A 252 -7.18 4.48 28.90
CA SER A 252 -7.60 5.82 28.50
C SER A 252 -8.51 5.85 27.26
N SER A 253 -8.81 4.72 26.63
CA SER A 253 -9.59 4.66 25.39
C SER A 253 -11.06 5.02 25.61
N PHE A 254 -11.64 5.78 24.68
CA PHE A 254 -13.04 6.23 24.73
C PHE A 254 -13.98 5.26 24.01
N GLY A 255 -14.01 3.99 24.45
CA GLY A 255 -14.92 2.97 23.93
C GLY A 255 -14.49 2.29 22.62
N VAL A 256 -13.40 2.74 22.00
CA VAL A 256 -12.80 2.23 20.74
C VAL A 256 -11.31 2.56 20.78
N GLY A 257 -10.48 1.86 20.01
CA GLY A 257 -9.09 2.28 19.85
C GLY A 257 -8.98 3.58 19.04
N GLU A 258 -8.10 4.47 19.48
CA GLU A 258 -7.95 5.84 18.96
C GLU A 258 -6.51 6.09 18.47
N PHE A 259 -6.27 7.15 17.69
CA PHE A 259 -4.90 7.48 17.27
C PHE A 259 -3.96 7.76 18.44
N SER A 260 -4.50 8.26 19.57
CA SER A 260 -3.71 8.43 20.80
C SER A 260 -3.22 7.11 21.41
N ASP A 261 -3.90 5.99 21.13
CA ASP A 261 -3.54 4.67 21.67
C ASP A 261 -2.36 4.05 20.91
N LEU A 262 -2.12 4.48 19.67
CA LEU A 262 -0.98 4.02 18.86
C LEU A 262 0.35 4.20 19.58
N ASN A 263 0.53 5.26 20.36
CA ASN A 263 1.78 5.50 21.10
C ASN A 263 2.11 4.35 22.05
N LYS A 264 1.13 3.78 22.76
CA LYS A 264 1.37 2.64 23.66
C LYS A 264 1.66 1.37 22.87
N LEU A 265 1.02 1.17 21.72
CA LEU A 265 1.32 0.05 20.84
C LEU A 265 2.75 0.16 20.27
N ILE A 266 3.17 1.36 19.89
CA ILE A 266 4.54 1.67 19.45
C ILE A 266 5.54 1.39 20.58
N ASP A 267 5.23 1.79 21.82
CA ASP A 267 6.07 1.47 22.97
C ASP A 267 6.21 -0.04 23.15
N TRP A 268 5.13 -0.80 22.98
CA TRP A 268 5.17 -2.26 23.05
C TRP A 268 5.96 -2.87 21.90
N ALA A 269 5.80 -2.37 20.67
CA ALA A 269 6.59 -2.81 19.51
C ALA A 269 8.09 -2.57 19.76
N ALA A 270 8.47 -1.40 20.25
CA ALA A 270 9.86 -1.08 20.57
C ALA A 270 10.41 -1.96 21.70
N ALA A 271 9.62 -2.20 22.76
CA ALA A 271 10.00 -3.07 23.87
C ALA A 271 10.21 -4.54 23.44
N THR A 272 9.52 -4.98 22.40
CA THR A 272 9.61 -6.34 21.82
C THR A 272 10.53 -6.42 20.60
N GLN A 273 11.25 -5.34 20.28
CA GLN A 273 12.13 -5.19 19.11
C GLN A 273 11.42 -5.30 17.75
N LEU A 274 10.09 -5.25 17.72
CA LEU A 274 9.32 -5.13 16.49
C LEU A 274 9.53 -3.73 15.88
N LYS A 275 9.63 -3.66 14.56
CA LYS A 275 9.98 -2.42 13.83
C LYS A 275 8.80 -1.81 13.09
N ILE A 276 7.70 -2.54 12.97
CA ILE A 276 6.57 -2.15 12.12
C ILE A 276 5.28 -2.35 12.88
N VAL A 277 4.46 -1.30 12.91
CA VAL A 277 3.04 -1.38 13.29
C VAL A 277 2.23 -1.19 12.02
N GLN A 278 1.57 -2.26 11.57
CA GLN A 278 0.65 -2.24 10.46
C GLN A 278 -0.78 -2.05 10.96
N ILE A 279 -1.50 -1.13 10.35
CA ILE A 279 -2.92 -0.87 10.62
C ILE A 279 -3.77 -1.01 9.37
N LEU A 280 -5.06 -1.27 9.56
CA LEU A 280 -6.07 -1.26 8.49
C LEU A 280 -6.38 0.18 8.04
N PRO A 281 -7.17 0.39 6.96
CA PRO A 281 -7.57 1.72 6.54
C PRO A 281 -8.25 2.51 7.68
N VAL A 282 -7.93 3.80 7.76
CA VAL A 282 -8.40 4.71 8.83
C VAL A 282 -9.28 5.84 8.30
N ASN A 283 -9.67 5.72 7.03
CA ASN A 283 -10.49 6.71 6.34
C ASN A 283 -11.94 6.70 6.81
N ASP A 284 -12.63 7.82 6.68
CA ASP A 284 -14.05 7.92 7.04
C ASP A 284 -14.90 7.04 6.13
N THR A 285 -15.78 6.25 6.73
CA THR A 285 -16.70 5.30 6.10
C THR A 285 -18.17 5.64 6.39
N THR A 286 -18.43 6.73 7.11
CA THR A 286 -19.75 7.10 7.62
C THR A 286 -20.72 7.44 6.47
N GLN A 287 -21.69 6.57 6.22
CA GLN A 287 -22.79 6.74 5.25
C GLN A 287 -24.15 6.84 5.94
N THR A 288 -24.37 6.02 6.96
CA THR A 288 -25.66 5.84 7.65
C THR A 288 -25.57 6.05 9.16
N GLY A 289 -24.37 6.00 9.75
CA GLY A 289 -24.13 5.99 11.19
C GLY A 289 -24.41 4.64 11.86
N THR A 290 -24.57 3.57 11.09
CA THR A 290 -24.90 2.22 11.58
C THR A 290 -23.70 1.28 11.54
N GLN A 291 -23.83 0.06 12.07
CA GLN A 291 -22.80 -0.98 12.01
C GLN A 291 -22.30 -1.30 10.58
N ALA A 292 -23.09 -1.01 9.54
CA ALA A 292 -22.67 -1.19 8.14
C ALA A 292 -21.48 -0.29 7.76
N ASP A 293 -21.33 0.85 8.44
CA ASP A 293 -20.22 1.79 8.23
C ASP A 293 -18.93 1.34 8.93
N SER A 294 -18.96 0.25 9.70
CA SER A 294 -17.75 -0.30 10.35
C SER A 294 -16.73 -0.88 9.36
N TYR A 295 -17.13 -1.14 8.11
CA TYR A 295 -16.27 -1.74 7.09
C TYR A 295 -15.17 -0.77 6.58
N PRO A 296 -13.89 -0.99 6.93
CA PRO A 296 -12.83 0.02 6.69
C PRO A 296 -12.51 0.30 5.22
N TYR A 297 -12.86 -0.62 4.31
CA TYR A 297 -12.51 -0.51 2.89
C TYR A 297 -13.57 0.21 2.06
N ASN A 298 -14.74 0.55 2.63
CA ASN A 298 -15.82 1.28 1.96
C ASN A 298 -15.80 2.78 2.31
N ALA A 299 -14.65 3.42 2.11
CA ALA A 299 -14.44 4.81 2.48
C ALA A 299 -15.33 5.77 1.67
N VAL A 300 -15.94 6.75 2.35
CA VAL A 300 -16.64 7.89 1.74
C VAL A 300 -15.69 9.01 1.33
N SER A 301 -14.46 9.02 1.85
CA SER A 301 -13.36 9.81 1.31
C SER A 301 -12.03 9.09 1.43
N VAL A 302 -11.20 9.14 0.40
CA VAL A 302 -9.84 8.58 0.43
C VAL A 302 -8.84 9.46 1.20
N TYR A 303 -9.23 10.68 1.57
CA TYR A 303 -8.38 11.65 2.26
C TYR A 303 -8.75 11.84 3.73
N ALA A 304 -10.06 11.91 4.02
CA ALA A 304 -10.54 12.23 5.36
C ALA A 304 -10.31 11.06 6.34
N LEU A 305 -9.87 11.40 7.55
CA LEU A 305 -9.69 10.44 8.64
C LEU A 305 -11.04 10.22 9.35
N HIS A 306 -11.34 8.98 9.76
CA HIS A 306 -12.62 8.70 10.41
C HIS A 306 -12.72 9.40 11.78
N PRO A 307 -13.79 10.18 12.05
CA PRO A 307 -13.98 10.84 13.35
C PRO A 307 -13.95 9.92 14.58
N ILE A 308 -14.23 8.61 14.40
CA ILE A 308 -14.20 7.63 15.47
C ILE A 308 -12.81 7.48 16.10
N TYR A 309 -11.73 7.80 15.37
CA TYR A 309 -10.35 7.65 15.85
C TYR A 309 -9.82 8.86 16.62
N LEU A 310 -10.60 9.94 16.76
CA LEU A 310 -10.17 11.12 17.51
C LEU A 310 -10.05 10.78 18.99
N GLY A 311 -8.82 10.83 19.50
CA GLY A 311 -8.47 10.61 20.90
C GLY A 311 -8.94 11.75 21.79
N LEU A 312 -9.97 11.53 22.60
CA LEU A 312 -10.59 12.58 23.41
C LEU A 312 -9.91 12.81 24.77
N ALA A 313 -9.06 11.89 25.22
CA ALA A 313 -8.36 11.97 26.51
C ALA A 313 -7.50 13.25 26.67
N LYS A 314 -6.97 13.79 25.57
CA LYS A 314 -6.17 15.04 25.57
C LYS A 314 -7.01 16.32 25.52
N TYR A 315 -8.33 16.20 25.37
CA TYR A 315 -9.25 17.32 25.20
C TYR A 315 -10.41 17.26 26.19
N PRO A 316 -10.16 17.32 27.51
CA PRO A 316 -11.24 17.38 28.50
C PRO A 316 -12.11 18.63 28.31
N LEU A 317 -13.42 18.50 28.47
CA LEU A 317 -14.35 19.63 28.47
C LEU A 317 -14.13 20.50 29.72
N ALA A 318 -14.39 21.80 29.59
CA ALA A 318 -14.32 22.75 30.69
C ALA A 318 -15.42 22.50 31.74
N ASP A 319 -16.61 22.05 31.30
CA ASP A 319 -17.65 21.55 32.19
C ASP A 319 -17.27 20.16 32.74
N ILE A 320 -16.76 20.15 33.96
CA ILE A 320 -16.23 18.97 34.65
C ILE A 320 -17.33 17.92 34.85
N ASP A 321 -18.55 18.31 35.23
CA ASP A 321 -19.65 17.37 35.49
C ASP A 321 -20.09 16.69 34.19
N LYS A 322 -20.20 17.48 33.11
CA LYS A 322 -20.50 16.97 31.78
C LYS A 322 -19.38 16.06 31.25
N PHE A 323 -18.12 16.44 31.45
CA PHE A 323 -16.97 15.61 31.10
C PHE A 323 -17.02 14.24 31.81
N TYR A 324 -17.22 14.21 33.13
CA TYR A 324 -17.29 12.94 33.87
C TYR A 324 -18.51 12.11 33.52
N LYS A 325 -19.63 12.73 33.13
CA LYS A 325 -20.79 12.00 32.59
C LYS A 325 -20.44 11.27 31.30
N TYR A 326 -19.80 11.95 30.34
CA TYR A 326 -19.31 11.32 29.13
C TYR A 326 -18.28 10.23 29.44
N LYS A 327 -17.31 10.53 30.31
CA LYS A 327 -16.26 9.60 30.69
C LYS A 327 -16.82 8.28 31.23
N LYS A 328 -17.82 8.33 32.11
CA LYS A 328 -18.49 7.13 32.64
C LYS A 328 -19.15 6.29 31.54
N GLN A 329 -19.76 6.93 30.55
CA GLN A 329 -20.36 6.22 29.41
C GLN A 329 -19.27 5.59 28.53
N PHE A 330 -18.18 6.30 28.26
CA PHE A 330 -17.04 5.75 27.53
C PHE A 330 -16.34 4.61 28.27
N GLU A 331 -16.20 4.69 29.60
CA GLU A 331 -15.66 3.60 30.42
C GLU A 331 -16.51 2.33 30.32
N ALA A 332 -17.85 2.47 30.32
CA ALA A 332 -18.77 1.35 30.12
C ALA A 332 -18.61 0.72 28.73
N LEU A 333 -18.48 1.55 27.68
CA LEU A 333 -18.22 1.07 26.31
C LEU A 333 -16.82 0.43 26.17
N ASN A 334 -15.80 0.98 26.83
CA ASN A 334 -14.42 0.48 26.79
C ASN A 334 -14.30 -0.92 27.40
N ALA A 335 -15.13 -1.21 28.40
CA ALA A 335 -15.18 -2.50 29.09
C ALA A 335 -15.85 -3.61 28.28
N LEU A 336 -16.57 -3.30 27.20
CA LEU A 336 -17.23 -4.31 26.37
C LEU A 336 -16.22 -5.27 25.71
N PRO A 337 -16.61 -6.53 25.46
CA PRO A 337 -15.73 -7.51 24.82
C PRO A 337 -15.46 -7.22 23.33
N THR A 338 -16.38 -6.51 22.67
CA THR A 338 -16.32 -6.05 21.27
C THR A 338 -16.55 -4.54 21.20
N VAL A 339 -16.23 -3.91 20.06
CA VAL A 339 -16.52 -2.49 19.81
C VAL A 339 -18.01 -2.31 19.54
N ASP A 340 -18.68 -1.44 20.28
CA ASP A 340 -20.02 -0.96 19.94
C ASP A 340 -19.91 0.32 19.10
N TYR A 341 -19.77 0.13 17.79
CA TYR A 341 -19.55 1.21 16.82
C TYR A 341 -20.62 2.31 16.91
N GLU A 342 -21.90 1.94 16.91
CA GLU A 342 -23.02 2.88 16.85
C GLU A 342 -23.10 3.76 18.11
N GLN A 343 -22.96 3.15 19.29
CA GLN A 343 -22.95 3.92 20.54
C GLN A 343 -21.71 4.81 20.65
N VAL A 344 -20.54 4.31 20.24
CA VAL A 344 -19.29 5.09 20.29
C VAL A 344 -19.35 6.28 19.35
N ILE A 345 -19.75 6.11 18.09
CA ILE A 345 -19.78 7.21 17.12
C ILE A 345 -20.82 8.27 17.52
N THR A 346 -21.97 7.84 18.06
CA THR A 346 -23.00 8.73 18.60
C THR A 346 -22.45 9.57 19.75
N LEU A 347 -21.81 8.92 20.72
CA LEU A 347 -21.30 9.58 21.91
C LEU A 347 -20.11 10.50 21.59
N LYS A 348 -19.20 10.07 20.70
CA LYS A 348 -18.10 10.91 20.22
C LYS A 348 -18.59 12.11 19.45
N SER A 349 -19.59 11.96 18.59
CA SER A 349 -20.16 13.09 17.83
C SER A 349 -20.78 14.15 18.75
N ALA A 350 -21.45 13.72 19.83
CA ALA A 350 -21.95 14.62 20.87
C ALA A 350 -20.80 15.33 21.60
N TYR A 351 -19.79 14.57 22.05
CA TYR A 351 -18.62 15.14 22.73
C TYR A 351 -17.85 16.15 21.85
N ILE A 352 -17.61 15.82 20.58
CA ILE A 352 -16.91 16.69 19.62
C ILE A 352 -17.70 17.98 19.39
N SER A 353 -19.03 17.90 19.37
CA SER A 353 -19.87 19.10 19.23
C SER A 353 -19.74 20.03 20.44
N ASP A 354 -19.67 19.47 21.65
CA ASP A 354 -19.42 20.22 22.88
C ASP A 354 -18.01 20.81 22.92
N LEU A 355 -17.01 20.01 22.56
CA LEU A 355 -15.61 20.44 22.51
C LEU A 355 -15.42 21.58 21.48
N PHE A 356 -16.06 21.47 20.32
CA PHE A 356 -16.03 22.51 19.29
C PHE A 356 -16.69 23.80 19.76
N ALA A 357 -17.79 23.72 20.53
CA ALA A 357 -18.43 24.90 21.10
C ALA A 357 -17.51 25.64 22.09
N GLU A 358 -16.67 24.92 22.84
CA GLU A 358 -15.74 25.50 23.82
C GLU A 358 -14.44 26.03 23.19
N GLN A 359 -13.83 25.26 22.29
CA GLN A 359 -12.44 25.49 21.85
C GLN A 359 -12.30 25.68 20.34
N GLY A 360 -13.37 25.49 19.57
CA GLY A 360 -13.35 25.45 18.11
C GLY A 360 -12.77 26.70 17.47
N GLN A 361 -13.24 27.89 17.87
CA GLN A 361 -12.76 29.16 17.29
C GLN A 361 -11.26 29.36 17.53
N ASN A 362 -10.80 29.13 18.77
CA ASN A 362 -9.39 29.30 19.12
C ASN A 362 -8.49 28.38 18.28
N ILE A 363 -8.88 27.11 18.11
CA ILE A 363 -8.11 26.13 17.33
C ILE A 363 -8.12 26.49 15.84
N LEU A 364 -9.23 26.96 15.29
CA LEU A 364 -9.31 27.41 13.90
C LEU A 364 -8.51 28.71 13.64
N GLU A 365 -8.17 29.46 14.67
CA GLU A 365 -7.31 30.64 14.57
C GLU A 365 -5.81 30.32 14.67
N GLU A 366 -5.45 29.12 15.16
CA GLU A 366 -4.07 28.65 15.27
C GLU A 366 -3.37 28.65 13.91
N LYS A 367 -2.09 29.04 13.89
CA LYS A 367 -1.26 28.95 12.69
C LYS A 367 -1.25 27.54 12.11
N GLY A 368 -1.12 26.52 12.97
CA GLY A 368 -1.09 25.13 12.54
C GLY A 368 -2.37 24.67 11.83
N PHE A 369 -3.55 25.20 12.23
CA PHE A 369 -4.78 24.92 11.49
C PHE A 369 -4.80 25.63 10.14
N LYS A 370 -4.40 26.91 10.09
CA LYS A 370 -4.38 27.69 8.84
C LYS A 370 -3.45 27.07 7.80
N ASP A 371 -2.27 26.61 8.23
CA ASP A 371 -1.33 25.88 7.39
C ASP A 371 -1.95 24.55 6.90
N PHE A 372 -2.55 23.77 7.81
CA PHE A 372 -3.27 22.54 7.44
C PHE A 372 -4.40 22.79 6.43
N TYR A 373 -5.24 23.81 6.64
CA TYR A 373 -6.33 24.13 5.73
C TYR A 373 -5.78 24.55 4.35
N ALA A 374 -4.78 25.43 4.31
CA ALA A 374 -4.17 25.87 3.06
C ALA A 374 -3.57 24.71 2.24
N GLU A 375 -2.97 23.73 2.92
CA GLU A 375 -2.42 22.53 2.27
C GLU A 375 -3.49 21.51 1.83
N ASN A 376 -4.71 21.59 2.36
CA ASN A 376 -5.72 20.53 2.25
C ASN A 376 -7.09 20.99 1.75
N GLU A 377 -7.28 22.28 1.44
CA GLU A 377 -8.56 22.87 1.05
C GLU A 377 -9.26 22.08 -0.06
N GLU A 378 -8.50 21.63 -1.06
CA GLU A 378 -9.00 20.92 -2.24
C GLU A 378 -9.87 19.71 -1.89
N TRP A 379 -9.51 18.92 -0.88
CA TRP A 379 -10.31 17.75 -0.45
C TRP A 379 -11.12 18.04 0.82
N LEU A 380 -10.62 18.91 1.71
CA LEU A 380 -11.23 19.16 3.00
C LEU A 380 -12.55 19.92 2.88
N PHE A 381 -12.60 20.92 1.99
CA PHE A 381 -13.82 21.69 1.75
C PHE A 381 -14.95 20.81 1.17
N PRO A 382 -14.73 20.02 0.09
CA PRO A 382 -15.76 19.11 -0.42
C PRO A 382 -16.17 18.05 0.60
N TYR A 383 -15.24 17.48 1.38
CA TYR A 383 -15.58 16.49 2.41
C TYR A 383 -16.48 17.08 3.51
N ALA A 384 -16.23 18.30 3.95
CA ALA A 384 -17.08 18.96 4.93
C ALA A 384 -18.49 19.23 4.37
N CYS A 385 -18.57 19.69 3.12
CA CYS A 385 -19.85 19.89 2.42
C CYS A 385 -20.61 18.57 2.25
N PHE A 386 -19.92 17.51 1.82
CA PHE A 386 -20.50 16.17 1.66
C PHE A 386 -21.05 15.66 2.99
N SER A 387 -20.30 15.77 4.07
CA SER A 387 -20.73 15.33 5.40
C SER A 387 -21.99 16.07 5.87
N TYR A 388 -22.03 17.39 5.66
CA TYR A 388 -23.22 18.21 5.95
C TYR A 388 -24.43 17.78 5.11
N LEU A 389 -24.26 17.62 3.79
CA LEU A 389 -25.35 17.23 2.89
C LEU A 389 -25.85 15.81 3.18
N ARG A 390 -24.95 14.86 3.43
CA ARG A 390 -25.30 13.50 3.86
C ARG A 390 -26.20 13.53 5.09
N ASP A 391 -25.85 14.31 6.10
CA ASP A 391 -26.62 14.39 7.34
C ASP A 391 -27.97 15.11 7.13
N CYS A 392 -28.01 16.14 6.29
CA CYS A 392 -29.24 16.87 5.94
C CYS A 392 -30.24 15.99 5.17
N PHE A 393 -29.77 15.24 4.17
CA PHE A 393 -30.61 14.38 3.34
C PHE A 393 -30.76 12.96 3.89
N ARG A 394 -30.02 12.61 4.94
CA ARG A 394 -29.98 11.27 5.59
C ARG A 394 -29.61 10.14 4.61
N THR A 395 -28.79 10.46 3.62
CA THR A 395 -28.34 9.53 2.58
C THR A 395 -27.00 10.01 2.03
N ALA A 396 -26.06 9.08 1.85
CA ALA A 396 -24.80 9.36 1.16
C ALA A 396 -24.96 9.34 -0.38
N ASN A 397 -26.09 8.83 -0.89
CA ASN A 397 -26.38 8.84 -2.32
C ASN A 397 -26.62 10.27 -2.79
N TYR A 398 -25.57 10.92 -3.27
CA TYR A 398 -25.60 12.32 -3.68
C TYR A 398 -26.60 12.60 -4.80
N LYS A 399 -26.99 11.58 -5.59
CA LYS A 399 -28.03 11.72 -6.63
C LYS A 399 -29.40 12.08 -6.05
N GLU A 400 -29.63 11.81 -4.77
CA GLU A 400 -30.87 12.12 -4.04
C GLU A 400 -30.87 13.55 -3.44
N TRP A 401 -29.78 14.31 -3.58
CA TRP A 401 -29.64 15.66 -2.99
C TRP A 401 -30.21 16.80 -3.85
N GLY A 402 -31.01 16.46 -4.87
CA GLY A 402 -31.59 17.45 -5.80
C GLY A 402 -30.51 18.30 -6.47
N ASP A 403 -30.60 19.62 -6.33
CA ASP A 403 -29.66 20.55 -6.98
C ASP A 403 -28.21 20.50 -6.44
N PHE A 404 -27.92 19.64 -5.45
CA PHE A 404 -26.57 19.37 -4.95
C PHE A 404 -26.02 18.02 -5.41
N GLY A 405 -26.74 17.31 -6.29
CA GLY A 405 -26.29 16.01 -6.81
C GLY A 405 -25.07 16.07 -7.73
N SER A 406 -24.66 17.27 -8.15
CA SER A 406 -23.35 17.53 -8.75
C SER A 406 -22.61 18.56 -7.92
N PHE A 407 -21.31 18.35 -7.74
CA PHE A 407 -20.47 19.29 -6.99
C PHE A 407 -20.42 20.67 -7.67
N ASN A 408 -20.60 21.74 -6.88
CA ASN A 408 -20.44 23.12 -7.33
C ASN A 408 -19.88 23.97 -6.19
N PHE A 409 -18.63 24.37 -6.32
CA PHE A 409 -17.90 25.13 -5.30
C PHE A 409 -18.59 26.45 -4.93
N GLU A 410 -18.89 27.29 -5.93
CA GLU A 410 -19.49 28.62 -5.72
C GLU A 410 -20.83 28.56 -5.00
N LYS A 411 -21.68 27.60 -5.40
CA LYS A 411 -23.00 27.40 -4.79
C LYS A 411 -22.88 26.98 -3.33
N LEU A 412 -21.97 26.05 -3.03
CA LEU A 412 -21.73 25.58 -1.67
C LEU A 412 -21.10 26.68 -0.81
N ASN A 413 -20.12 27.41 -1.34
CA ASN A 413 -19.49 28.51 -0.61
C ASN A 413 -20.50 29.62 -0.29
N SER A 414 -21.35 30.02 -1.24
CA SER A 414 -22.41 31.00 -1.00
C SER A 414 -23.42 30.54 0.05
N LEU A 415 -23.78 29.25 0.05
CA LEU A 415 -24.66 28.66 1.07
C LEU A 415 -24.01 28.73 2.48
N ILE A 416 -22.72 28.43 2.57
CA ILE A 416 -21.96 28.48 3.83
C ILE A 416 -21.82 29.92 4.35
N GLU A 417 -21.57 30.88 3.46
CA GLU A 417 -21.44 32.30 3.83
C GLU A 417 -22.77 32.91 4.30
N SER A 418 -23.88 32.47 3.70
CA SER A 418 -25.22 33.00 4.00
C SER A 418 -25.86 32.41 5.27
N ASP A 419 -25.49 31.21 5.69
CA ASP A 419 -26.06 30.54 6.87
C ASP A 419 -25.01 30.21 7.94
N LYS A 420 -25.16 30.85 9.11
CA LYS A 420 -24.26 30.66 10.27
C LYS A 420 -24.28 29.24 10.82
N ASN A 421 -25.40 28.52 10.76
CA ASN A 421 -25.53 27.15 11.25
C ASN A 421 -24.78 26.18 10.33
N ILE A 422 -24.88 26.38 9.02
CA ILE A 422 -24.13 25.60 8.03
C ILE A 422 -22.65 25.82 8.24
N ARG A 423 -22.21 27.08 8.32
CA ARG A 423 -20.81 27.42 8.61
C ARG A 423 -20.31 26.81 9.93
N HIS A 424 -21.13 26.80 10.97
CA HIS A 424 -20.80 26.13 12.23
C HIS A 424 -20.56 24.62 12.04
N SER A 425 -21.42 23.94 11.29
CA SER A 425 -21.26 22.51 10.98
C SER A 425 -20.00 22.22 10.18
N ILE A 426 -19.72 23.02 9.14
CA ILE A 426 -18.53 22.89 8.29
C ILE A 426 -17.25 23.12 9.10
N ASN A 427 -17.21 24.17 9.91
CA ASN A 427 -16.07 24.47 10.77
C ASN A 427 -15.82 23.39 11.83
N LYS A 428 -16.86 22.72 12.33
CA LYS A 428 -16.72 21.56 13.21
C LYS A 428 -16.02 20.40 12.51
N THR A 429 -16.34 20.15 11.25
CA THR A 429 -15.66 19.12 10.45
C THR A 429 -14.19 19.48 10.21
N PHE A 430 -13.88 20.74 9.86
CA PHE A 430 -12.50 21.21 9.71
C PHE A 430 -11.69 21.05 11.00
N PHE A 431 -12.27 21.46 12.12
CA PHE A 431 -11.71 21.28 13.45
C PHE A 431 -11.40 19.80 13.75
N THR A 432 -12.37 18.91 13.50
CA THR A 432 -12.23 17.48 13.78
C THR A 432 -11.11 16.85 12.95
N GLN A 433 -11.07 17.14 11.64
CA GLN A 433 -10.02 16.65 10.74
C GLN A 433 -8.63 17.17 11.12
N TYR A 434 -8.52 18.42 11.56
CA TYR A 434 -7.25 18.97 12.04
C TYR A 434 -6.75 18.26 13.31
N LEU A 435 -7.62 17.98 14.28
CA LEU A 435 -7.22 17.26 15.48
C LEU A 435 -6.80 15.81 15.19
N LEU A 436 -7.51 15.13 14.29
CA LEU A 436 -7.15 13.79 13.79
C LEU A 436 -5.77 13.83 13.11
N HIS A 437 -5.55 14.80 12.23
CA HIS A 437 -4.27 15.02 11.55
C HIS A 437 -3.12 15.16 12.55
N LYS A 438 -3.27 16.03 13.57
CA LYS A 438 -2.25 16.21 14.62
C LYS A 438 -1.94 14.91 15.35
N GLN A 439 -2.96 14.11 15.66
CA GLN A 439 -2.77 12.88 16.43
C GLN A 439 -2.07 11.79 15.61
N LEU A 440 -2.52 11.54 14.37
CA LEU A 440 -1.93 10.49 13.54
C LEU A 440 -0.51 10.86 13.07
N ARG A 441 -0.30 12.11 12.65
CA ARG A 441 1.04 12.62 12.32
C ARG A 441 1.97 12.56 13.55
N GLY A 442 1.47 12.94 14.72
CA GLY A 442 2.21 12.83 15.97
C GLY A 442 2.57 11.38 16.34
N ALA A 443 1.69 10.41 16.05
CA ALA A 443 1.97 8.99 16.25
C ALA A 443 3.06 8.49 15.29
N LYS A 444 3.06 8.91 14.02
CA LYS A 444 4.13 8.63 13.05
C LYS A 444 5.48 9.16 13.54
N GLU A 445 5.54 10.43 13.94
CA GLU A 445 6.76 11.06 14.45
C GLU A 445 7.26 10.37 15.73
N TYR A 446 6.34 9.94 16.60
CA TYR A 446 6.67 9.16 17.80
C TYR A 446 7.24 7.77 17.45
N ALA A 447 6.67 7.09 16.45
CA ALA A 447 7.20 5.82 15.95
C ALA A 447 8.66 5.97 15.48
N HIS A 448 8.96 7.03 14.72
CA HIS A 448 10.32 7.31 14.25
C HIS A 448 11.31 7.49 15.40
N GLN A 449 10.92 8.18 16.48
CA GLN A 449 11.76 8.34 17.68
C GLN A 449 12.07 7.00 18.37
N LYS A 450 11.21 5.99 18.16
CA LYS A 450 11.37 4.64 18.72
C LYS A 450 12.02 3.65 17.74
N GLY A 451 12.41 4.09 16.54
CA GLY A 451 12.91 3.20 15.48
C GLY A 451 11.85 2.24 14.95
N VAL A 452 10.58 2.63 15.04
CA VAL A 452 9.40 1.93 14.52
C VAL A 452 8.83 2.73 13.36
N ILE A 453 8.16 2.08 12.43
CA ILE A 453 7.41 2.75 11.36
C ILE A 453 5.93 2.38 11.41
N LEU A 454 5.09 3.26 10.87
CA LEU A 454 3.69 2.96 10.63
C LEU A 454 3.48 2.50 9.18
N LYS A 455 2.85 1.34 9.03
CA LYS A 455 2.45 0.78 7.74
C LYS A 455 0.93 0.87 7.58
N GLY A 456 0.49 1.68 6.62
CA GLY A 456 -0.92 1.84 6.29
C GLY A 456 -1.43 0.77 5.31
N ASP A 457 -2.70 0.90 4.94
CA ASP A 457 -3.37 0.08 3.94
C ASP A 457 -4.23 0.99 3.03
N ILE A 458 -4.11 0.79 1.73
CA ILE A 458 -4.81 1.56 0.70
C ILE A 458 -5.78 0.61 -0.01
N PRO A 459 -7.10 0.73 0.25
CA PRO A 459 -8.12 0.00 -0.50
C PRO A 459 -8.02 0.27 -2.00
N ILE A 460 -8.16 -0.76 -2.84
CA ILE A 460 -8.19 -0.55 -4.30
C ILE A 460 -9.40 0.27 -4.73
N GLY A 461 -10.53 0.12 -4.04
CA GLY A 461 -11.79 0.79 -4.39
C GLY A 461 -12.06 2.06 -3.57
N VAL A 462 -13.13 2.74 -3.97
CA VAL A 462 -13.78 3.84 -3.22
C VAL A 462 -15.27 3.57 -3.19
N SER A 463 -15.99 4.07 -2.17
CA SER A 463 -17.45 3.98 -2.19
C SER A 463 -18.00 4.65 -3.45
N ARG A 464 -19.04 4.05 -4.04
CA ARG A 464 -19.81 4.67 -5.13
C ARG A 464 -20.42 6.00 -4.71
N ASN A 465 -20.77 6.11 -3.43
CA ASN A 465 -21.33 7.27 -2.79
C ASN A 465 -20.26 7.98 -1.96
N SER A 466 -19.13 8.30 -2.60
CA SER A 466 -17.99 8.99 -1.98
C SER A 466 -17.90 10.45 -2.43
N VAL A 467 -17.14 11.24 -1.68
CA VAL A 467 -16.71 12.59 -2.05
C VAL A 467 -16.02 12.55 -3.41
N GLU A 468 -15.13 11.59 -3.65
CA GLU A 468 -14.37 11.54 -4.90
C GLU A 468 -15.27 11.24 -6.11
N ALA A 469 -16.26 10.34 -5.98
CA ALA A 469 -17.24 10.08 -7.03
C ALA A 469 -18.20 11.26 -7.28
N TRP A 470 -18.44 12.10 -6.26
CA TRP A 470 -19.28 13.30 -6.37
C TRP A 470 -18.54 14.49 -6.99
N VAL A 471 -17.28 14.70 -6.62
CA VAL A 471 -16.46 15.84 -7.06
C VAL A 471 -15.79 15.58 -8.41
N GLU A 472 -15.27 14.37 -8.63
CA GLU A 472 -14.47 14.03 -9.82
C GLU A 472 -14.99 12.75 -10.51
N PRO A 473 -16.28 12.67 -10.89
CA PRO A 473 -16.88 11.45 -11.45
C PRO A 473 -16.19 10.95 -12.72
N ARG A 474 -15.51 11.82 -13.47
CA ARG A 474 -14.80 11.46 -14.73
C ARG A 474 -13.73 10.37 -14.55
N TYR A 475 -13.18 10.22 -13.35
CA TYR A 475 -12.17 9.21 -13.05
C TYR A 475 -12.76 7.81 -12.81
N PHE A 476 -14.08 7.66 -12.80
CA PHE A 476 -14.76 6.43 -12.44
C PHE A 476 -15.80 6.02 -13.49
N ASN A 477 -15.88 4.71 -13.78
CA ASN A 477 -16.98 4.15 -14.54
C ASN A 477 -18.10 3.78 -13.57
N LEU A 478 -19.05 4.71 -13.36
CA LEU A 478 -20.16 4.56 -12.43
C LEU A 478 -21.27 3.60 -12.93
N ASP A 479 -21.13 3.01 -14.10
CA ASP A 479 -22.05 2.05 -14.69
C ASP A 479 -21.56 0.59 -14.56
N SER A 480 -20.36 0.38 -14.02
CA SER A 480 -19.85 -0.93 -13.63
C SER A 480 -19.54 -1.00 -12.14
N GLN A 481 -19.20 -2.20 -11.66
CA GLN A 481 -18.77 -2.44 -10.30
C GLN A 481 -17.59 -3.42 -10.25
N THR A 482 -16.77 -3.29 -9.21
CA THR A 482 -15.58 -4.10 -8.99
C THR A 482 -15.87 -5.27 -8.07
N GLY A 483 -15.18 -6.38 -8.30
CA GLY A 483 -15.23 -7.54 -7.41
C GLY A 483 -14.05 -8.49 -7.60
N ALA A 484 -14.29 -9.77 -7.36
CA ALA A 484 -13.35 -10.85 -7.62
C ALA A 484 -14.05 -12.03 -8.32
N PRO A 485 -13.34 -12.76 -9.20
CA PRO A 485 -13.86 -14.01 -9.74
C PRO A 485 -14.03 -15.06 -8.62
N PRO A 486 -14.74 -16.16 -8.88
CA PRO A 486 -14.80 -17.30 -7.97
C PRO A 486 -13.44 -17.83 -7.53
N ASP A 487 -13.32 -18.16 -6.26
CA ASP A 487 -12.17 -18.85 -5.66
C ASP A 487 -12.63 -19.94 -4.66
N ASP A 488 -11.68 -20.56 -3.97
CA ASP A 488 -11.95 -21.64 -3.00
C ASP A 488 -12.74 -21.16 -1.75
N PHE A 489 -12.78 -19.85 -1.50
CA PHE A 489 -13.47 -19.25 -0.35
C PHE A 489 -14.85 -18.67 -0.74
N ALA A 490 -15.01 -18.21 -1.99
CA ALA A 490 -16.21 -17.59 -2.53
C ALA A 490 -16.56 -18.20 -3.91
N VAL A 491 -17.35 -19.29 -3.89
CA VAL A 491 -17.68 -20.08 -5.10
C VAL A 491 -18.47 -19.27 -6.15
N MET A 492 -19.19 -18.23 -5.74
CA MET A 492 -19.93 -17.32 -6.62
C MET A 492 -19.15 -16.05 -7.01
N GLY A 493 -17.88 -15.98 -6.62
CA GLY A 493 -17.09 -14.75 -6.65
C GLY A 493 -17.58 -13.74 -5.63
N GLN A 494 -16.96 -12.56 -5.64
CA GLN A 494 -17.30 -11.46 -4.73
C GLN A 494 -17.68 -10.23 -5.53
N ASN A 495 -18.64 -9.48 -5.02
CA ASN A 495 -19.04 -8.20 -5.58
C ASN A 495 -18.88 -7.13 -4.50
N TRP A 496 -17.89 -6.26 -4.67
CA TRP A 496 -17.57 -5.23 -3.68
C TRP A 496 -18.37 -3.94 -3.89
N GLY A 497 -19.04 -3.79 -5.04
CA GLY A 497 -19.93 -2.68 -5.34
C GLY A 497 -19.25 -1.34 -5.68
N PHE A 498 -17.92 -1.25 -5.56
CA PHE A 498 -17.12 -0.08 -5.92
C PHE A 498 -17.14 0.18 -7.43
N PRO A 499 -17.13 1.43 -7.91
CA PRO A 499 -16.95 1.69 -9.34
C PRO A 499 -15.54 1.32 -9.81
N THR A 500 -15.39 1.01 -11.09
CA THR A 500 -14.06 0.79 -11.70
C THR A 500 -13.43 2.14 -12.11
N TYR A 501 -12.12 2.15 -12.34
CA TYR A 501 -11.40 3.36 -12.76
C TYR A 501 -11.44 3.59 -14.26
N ASN A 502 -11.60 4.86 -14.65
CA ASN A 502 -11.34 5.31 -16.02
C ASN A 502 -9.85 5.62 -16.17
N TRP A 503 -9.05 4.57 -16.39
CA TRP A 503 -7.60 4.69 -16.54
C TRP A 503 -7.16 5.55 -17.74
N ASN A 504 -7.99 5.67 -18.77
CA ASN A 504 -7.71 6.53 -19.92
C ASN A 504 -7.75 8.00 -19.51
N GLU A 505 -8.81 8.45 -18.82
CA GLU A 505 -8.91 9.81 -18.29
C GLU A 505 -7.78 10.14 -17.30
N MET A 506 -7.45 9.19 -16.41
CA MET A 506 -6.34 9.39 -15.46
C MET A 506 -4.99 9.52 -16.17
N LYS A 507 -4.79 8.83 -17.30
CA LYS A 507 -3.52 8.90 -18.03
C LYS A 507 -3.27 10.28 -18.61
N GLU A 508 -4.33 10.98 -19.07
CA GLU A 508 -4.22 12.28 -19.73
C GLU A 508 -3.65 13.38 -18.81
N ASP A 509 -3.82 13.27 -17.49
CA ASP A 509 -3.23 14.18 -16.50
C ASP A 509 -2.06 13.60 -15.71
N GLY A 510 -1.48 12.49 -16.20
CA GLY A 510 -0.32 11.85 -15.56
C GLY A 510 -0.65 11.17 -14.25
N TYR A 511 -1.86 10.62 -14.12
CA TYR A 511 -2.41 9.91 -12.98
C TYR A 511 -2.52 10.77 -11.72
N SER A 512 -2.95 12.02 -11.88
CA SER A 512 -2.98 13.03 -10.81
C SER A 512 -3.74 12.56 -9.58
N TRP A 513 -4.92 11.95 -9.77
CA TRP A 513 -5.77 11.45 -8.68
C TRP A 513 -5.05 10.45 -7.76
N TRP A 514 -4.42 9.41 -8.35
CA TRP A 514 -3.67 8.41 -7.57
C TRP A 514 -2.41 8.99 -6.93
N LYS A 515 -1.69 9.88 -7.63
CA LYS A 515 -0.51 10.56 -7.07
C LYS A 515 -0.88 11.40 -5.86
N LYS A 516 -2.00 12.14 -5.90
CA LYS A 516 -2.53 12.90 -4.75
C LYS A 516 -2.88 11.98 -3.60
N ARG A 517 -3.59 10.87 -3.86
CA ARG A 517 -3.95 9.87 -2.85
C ARG A 517 -2.72 9.30 -2.13
N PHE A 518 -1.68 8.93 -2.87
CA PHE A 518 -0.44 8.42 -2.27
C PHE A 518 0.30 9.49 -1.47
N ARG A 519 0.43 10.72 -2.00
CA ARG A 519 1.04 11.83 -1.27
C ARG A 519 0.34 12.11 0.05
N LYS A 520 -0.99 12.09 0.08
CA LYS A 520 -1.74 12.25 1.33
C LYS A 520 -1.43 11.14 2.33
N MET A 521 -1.37 9.89 1.88
CA MET A 521 -1.01 8.77 2.76
C MET A 521 0.39 8.91 3.37
N ALA A 522 1.33 9.53 2.65
CA ALA A 522 2.69 9.79 3.13
C ALA A 522 2.74 10.79 4.31
N ASP A 523 1.68 11.56 4.57
CA ASP A 523 1.58 12.39 5.79
C ASP A 523 1.59 11.52 7.06
N TYR A 524 1.05 10.30 6.95
CA TYR A 524 0.70 9.46 8.10
C TYR A 524 1.46 8.13 8.17
N PHE A 525 1.99 7.65 7.04
CA PHE A 525 2.63 6.34 6.95
C PHE A 525 4.00 6.40 6.30
N ASP A 526 4.81 5.37 6.53
CA ASP A 526 6.14 5.19 5.92
C ASP A 526 6.19 4.02 4.94
N ALA A 527 5.22 3.13 5.07
CA ALA A 527 4.98 2.02 4.18
C ALA A 527 3.48 1.87 3.98
N TYR A 528 3.07 1.25 2.89
CA TYR A 528 1.66 0.95 2.66
C TYR A 528 1.47 -0.40 1.98
N ARG A 529 0.37 -1.05 2.31
CA ARG A 529 -0.21 -2.12 1.50
C ARG A 529 -1.07 -1.48 0.41
N ILE A 530 -0.83 -1.82 -0.85
CA ILE A 530 -1.81 -1.68 -1.92
C ILE A 530 -2.66 -2.93 -1.85
N ASP A 531 -3.89 -2.78 -1.35
CA ASP A 531 -4.91 -3.81 -1.43
C ASP A 531 -5.16 -4.15 -2.91
N HIS A 532 -5.23 -5.44 -3.22
CA HIS A 532 -5.50 -5.94 -4.56
C HIS A 532 -4.66 -5.26 -5.65
N ILE A 533 -3.32 -5.32 -5.56
CA ILE A 533 -2.41 -4.67 -6.54
C ILE A 533 -2.64 -5.14 -7.98
N LEU A 534 -3.27 -6.31 -8.14
CA LEU A 534 -3.73 -6.83 -9.42
C LEU A 534 -4.59 -5.81 -10.19
N GLY A 535 -5.34 -4.94 -9.50
CA GLY A 535 -6.17 -3.88 -10.11
C GLY A 535 -5.42 -2.91 -11.04
N PHE A 536 -4.09 -2.77 -10.91
CA PHE A 536 -3.26 -1.97 -11.82
C PHE A 536 -2.89 -2.71 -13.11
N PHE A 537 -2.97 -4.04 -13.09
CA PHE A 537 -2.82 -4.92 -14.26
C PHE A 537 -4.17 -5.12 -14.94
N ARG A 538 -5.17 -5.51 -14.15
CA ARG A 538 -6.55 -5.83 -14.54
C ARG A 538 -7.44 -5.83 -13.30
N ILE A 539 -8.70 -5.45 -13.46
CA ILE A 539 -9.71 -5.56 -12.42
C ILE A 539 -10.84 -6.47 -12.87
N TRP A 540 -11.47 -7.20 -11.95
CA TRP A 540 -12.70 -7.92 -12.26
C TRP A 540 -13.86 -6.93 -12.29
N GLU A 541 -14.36 -6.67 -13.49
CA GLU A 541 -15.45 -5.74 -13.77
C GLU A 541 -16.75 -6.53 -13.90
N ILE A 542 -17.74 -6.16 -13.09
CA ILE A 542 -19.07 -6.78 -13.01
C ILE A 542 -20.10 -5.75 -13.50
N PRO A 543 -21.12 -6.16 -14.26
CA PRO A 543 -22.25 -5.30 -14.60
C PRO A 543 -23.06 -4.88 -13.37
N THR A 544 -23.59 -3.66 -13.35
CA THR A 544 -24.45 -3.17 -12.25
C THR A 544 -25.78 -3.92 -12.09
N THR A 545 -26.18 -4.69 -13.11
CA THR A 545 -27.35 -5.56 -13.08
C THR A 545 -27.09 -6.91 -12.39
N ALA A 546 -25.83 -7.24 -12.09
CA ALA A 546 -25.45 -8.47 -11.38
C ALA A 546 -25.27 -8.22 -9.88
N VAL A 547 -25.62 -9.21 -9.07
CA VAL A 547 -25.45 -9.20 -7.60
C VAL A 547 -24.21 -10.00 -7.21
N GLN A 548 -23.91 -11.08 -7.93
CA GLN A 548 -22.78 -11.98 -7.71
C GLN A 548 -21.64 -11.72 -8.73
N GLY A 549 -20.48 -12.34 -8.51
CA GLY A 549 -19.28 -12.13 -9.32
C GLY A 549 -19.22 -12.88 -10.66
N LEU A 550 -20.12 -13.85 -10.88
CA LEU A 550 -20.04 -14.79 -12.02
C LEU A 550 -20.18 -14.17 -13.41
N LEU A 551 -20.90 -13.05 -13.52
CA LEU A 551 -21.12 -12.32 -14.78
C LEU A 551 -20.08 -11.22 -15.03
N GLY A 552 -19.01 -11.18 -14.24
CA GLY A 552 -17.89 -10.28 -14.49
C GLY A 552 -16.90 -10.82 -15.53
N TYR A 553 -15.95 -9.96 -15.90
CA TYR A 553 -14.79 -10.29 -16.73
C TYR A 553 -13.61 -9.38 -16.36
N PHE A 554 -12.40 -9.72 -16.83
CA PHE A 554 -11.22 -8.87 -16.58
C PHE A 554 -11.22 -7.62 -17.46
N SER A 555 -10.96 -6.46 -16.85
CA SER A 555 -10.88 -5.16 -17.51
C SER A 555 -9.54 -4.49 -17.14
N PRO A 556 -8.67 -4.16 -18.11
CA PRO A 556 -8.79 -4.45 -19.53
C PRO A 556 -8.52 -5.93 -19.86
N ALA A 557 -9.02 -6.40 -21.00
CA ALA A 557 -8.73 -7.73 -21.55
C ALA A 557 -8.73 -7.70 -23.09
N LEU A 558 -8.36 -8.82 -23.70
CA LEU A 558 -8.36 -9.09 -25.14
C LEU A 558 -9.52 -10.08 -25.44
N PRO A 559 -10.78 -9.64 -25.54
CA PRO A 559 -11.91 -10.53 -25.79
C PRO A 559 -11.79 -11.24 -27.15
N PHE A 560 -12.51 -12.34 -27.32
CA PHE A 560 -12.57 -13.10 -28.58
C PHE A 560 -13.58 -12.52 -29.55
N THR A 561 -13.28 -12.55 -30.84
CA THR A 561 -14.26 -12.36 -31.90
C THR A 561 -15.11 -13.62 -32.10
N ALA A 562 -16.31 -13.47 -32.66
CA ALA A 562 -17.14 -14.61 -33.07
C ALA A 562 -16.39 -15.60 -33.99
N GLY A 563 -15.52 -15.08 -34.87
CA GLY A 563 -14.69 -15.89 -35.76
C GLY A 563 -13.65 -16.73 -35.02
N GLU A 564 -12.98 -16.19 -33.99
CA GLU A 564 -12.05 -16.95 -33.15
C GLU A 564 -12.77 -18.11 -32.43
N ILE A 565 -13.98 -17.86 -31.91
CA ILE A 565 -14.79 -18.89 -31.25
C ILE A 565 -15.20 -19.98 -32.26
N GLY A 566 -15.81 -19.58 -33.39
CA GLY A 566 -16.24 -20.49 -34.44
C GLY A 566 -15.12 -21.38 -34.98
N ASN A 567 -13.95 -20.79 -35.24
CA ASN A 567 -12.79 -21.50 -35.79
C ASN A 567 -12.13 -22.48 -34.80
N SER A 568 -12.42 -22.37 -33.51
CA SER A 568 -11.89 -23.29 -32.48
C SER A 568 -12.63 -24.64 -32.42
N GLY A 569 -13.78 -24.75 -33.09
CA GLY A 569 -14.65 -25.93 -33.03
C GLY A 569 -15.93 -25.76 -32.20
N VAL A 570 -16.18 -24.58 -31.62
CA VAL A 570 -17.46 -24.24 -30.98
C VAL A 570 -18.30 -23.42 -31.98
N PRO A 571 -19.40 -23.97 -32.55
CA PRO A 571 -20.27 -23.21 -33.44
C PRO A 571 -20.77 -21.93 -32.77
N PHE A 572 -20.54 -20.78 -33.43
CA PHE A 572 -20.93 -19.51 -32.85
C PHE A 572 -22.42 -19.24 -33.11
N ASP A 573 -23.22 -19.45 -32.08
CA ASP A 573 -24.62 -19.02 -31.98
C ASP A 573 -24.72 -18.01 -30.82
N GLN A 574 -24.93 -16.74 -31.16
CA GLN A 574 -24.91 -15.66 -30.18
C GLN A 574 -25.99 -15.83 -29.11
N GLU A 575 -27.21 -16.22 -29.49
CA GLU A 575 -28.31 -16.38 -28.54
C GLU A 575 -27.99 -17.53 -27.58
N ARG A 576 -27.59 -18.69 -28.11
CA ARG A 576 -27.27 -19.87 -27.30
C ARG A 576 -26.08 -19.67 -26.36
N LEU A 577 -25.09 -18.90 -26.78
CA LEU A 577 -23.83 -18.73 -26.04
C LEU A 577 -23.87 -17.60 -25.00
N THR A 578 -24.67 -16.56 -25.23
CA THR A 578 -24.67 -15.33 -24.42
C THR A 578 -25.96 -15.07 -23.64
N GLN A 579 -27.07 -15.73 -23.98
CA GLN A 579 -28.31 -15.65 -23.21
C GLN A 579 -28.46 -16.84 -22.25
N PRO A 580 -29.14 -16.68 -21.11
CA PRO A 580 -29.40 -17.76 -20.17
C PRO A 580 -29.99 -19.01 -20.83
N TYR A 581 -29.28 -20.14 -20.76
CA TYR A 581 -29.76 -21.43 -21.23
C TYR A 581 -30.65 -22.08 -20.16
N ILE A 582 -31.95 -21.82 -20.21
CA ILE A 582 -32.93 -22.35 -19.26
C ILE A 582 -33.73 -23.49 -19.90
N HIS A 583 -33.56 -24.71 -19.40
CA HIS A 583 -34.18 -25.91 -19.97
C HIS A 583 -34.93 -26.73 -18.91
N SER A 584 -36.08 -27.28 -19.30
CA SER A 584 -36.95 -28.07 -18.41
C SER A 584 -36.25 -29.23 -17.70
N ASP A 585 -35.19 -29.79 -18.28
CA ASP A 585 -34.51 -30.99 -17.75
C ASP A 585 -33.83 -30.78 -16.39
N TYR A 586 -33.34 -29.57 -16.08
CA TYR A 586 -32.59 -29.30 -14.85
C TYR A 586 -33.35 -28.47 -13.82
N LEU A 587 -34.49 -27.85 -14.18
CA LEU A 587 -35.29 -27.04 -13.26
C LEU A 587 -35.74 -27.81 -11.98
N PRO A 588 -36.07 -29.12 -12.03
CA PRO A 588 -36.35 -29.90 -10.82
C PRO A 588 -35.16 -30.03 -9.86
N GLU A 589 -33.93 -30.04 -10.39
CA GLU A 589 -32.71 -30.11 -9.58
C GLU A 589 -32.45 -28.79 -8.84
N VAL A 590 -32.78 -27.66 -9.48
CA VAL A 590 -32.56 -26.31 -8.92
C VAL A 590 -33.65 -25.92 -7.91
N PHE A 591 -34.93 -26.17 -8.23
CA PHE A 591 -36.05 -25.65 -7.45
C PHE A 591 -36.84 -26.71 -6.67
N GLY A 592 -36.57 -27.99 -6.88
CA GLY A 592 -37.24 -29.09 -6.17
C GLY A 592 -38.77 -29.02 -6.26
N ASN A 593 -39.43 -28.92 -5.10
CA ASN A 593 -40.89 -28.85 -5.03
C ASN A 593 -41.48 -27.54 -5.57
N TYR A 594 -40.67 -26.51 -5.80
CA TYR A 594 -41.11 -25.19 -6.25
C TYR A 594 -41.05 -25.01 -7.77
N THR A 595 -40.56 -26.01 -8.52
CA THR A 595 -40.37 -25.90 -9.98
C THR A 595 -41.62 -25.47 -10.74
N SER A 596 -42.80 -26.03 -10.42
CA SER A 596 -44.03 -25.69 -11.13
C SER A 596 -44.46 -24.23 -10.89
N GLU A 597 -44.25 -23.72 -9.68
CA GLU A 597 -44.51 -22.33 -9.32
C GLU A 597 -43.56 -21.39 -10.05
N VAL A 598 -42.26 -21.73 -10.06
CA VAL A 598 -41.23 -20.93 -10.75
C VAL A 598 -41.51 -20.82 -12.24
N ILE A 599 -41.88 -21.93 -12.89
CA ILE A 599 -42.25 -21.94 -14.31
C ILE A 599 -43.48 -21.06 -14.57
N ALA A 600 -44.47 -21.07 -13.69
CA ALA A 600 -45.71 -20.34 -13.88
C ALA A 600 -45.55 -18.83 -13.66
N GLU A 601 -44.73 -18.42 -12.69
CA GLU A 601 -44.65 -17.03 -12.24
C GLU A 601 -43.47 -16.26 -12.85
N PHE A 602 -42.30 -16.90 -13.02
CA PHE A 602 -41.04 -16.21 -13.33
C PHE A 602 -40.50 -16.49 -14.74
N LEU A 603 -41.05 -17.50 -15.43
CA LEU A 603 -40.56 -17.95 -16.74
C LEU A 603 -41.64 -17.87 -17.82
N HIS A 604 -41.23 -17.73 -19.07
CA HIS A 604 -42.10 -17.93 -20.24
C HIS A 604 -41.45 -18.86 -21.27
N PRO A 605 -42.23 -19.74 -21.93
CA PRO A 605 -41.68 -20.73 -22.85
C PRO A 605 -41.25 -20.09 -24.18
N ILE A 606 -40.07 -20.48 -24.67
CA ILE A 606 -39.51 -20.03 -25.97
C ILE A 606 -39.38 -21.17 -27.00
N GLY A 607 -39.76 -22.40 -26.63
CA GLY A 607 -39.81 -23.58 -27.50
C GLY A 607 -38.78 -24.65 -27.17
N ASN A 608 -38.96 -25.88 -27.67
CA ASN A 608 -38.04 -27.02 -27.47
C ASN A 608 -37.62 -27.26 -26.00
N GLY A 609 -38.56 -27.13 -25.06
CA GLY A 609 -38.29 -27.31 -23.64
C GLY A 609 -37.50 -26.17 -22.98
N GLN A 610 -37.22 -25.08 -23.71
CA GLN A 610 -36.52 -23.90 -23.22
C GLN A 610 -37.47 -22.82 -22.72
N PHE A 611 -36.96 -22.04 -21.78
CA PHE A 611 -37.64 -20.90 -21.17
C PHE A 611 -36.75 -19.64 -21.22
N ALA A 612 -37.37 -18.48 -21.08
CA ALA A 612 -36.71 -17.23 -20.74
C ALA A 612 -37.30 -16.66 -19.45
N LEU A 613 -36.51 -15.86 -18.73
CA LEU A 613 -36.96 -15.11 -17.56
C LEU A 613 -37.95 -14.01 -17.99
N ASN A 614 -38.95 -13.73 -17.16
CA ASN A 614 -39.86 -12.61 -17.36
C ASN A 614 -39.17 -11.26 -17.14
N ASP A 615 -39.65 -10.20 -17.81
CA ASP A 615 -39.04 -8.86 -17.81
C ASP A 615 -38.82 -8.27 -16.40
N PHE A 616 -39.65 -8.62 -15.43
CA PHE A 616 -39.53 -8.11 -14.06
C PHE A 616 -38.46 -8.84 -13.22
N CYS A 617 -37.88 -9.94 -13.71
CA CYS A 617 -36.86 -10.73 -13.03
C CYS A 617 -35.73 -11.23 -13.97
N ASP A 618 -35.53 -10.57 -15.12
CA ASP A 618 -34.55 -10.95 -16.16
C ASP A 618 -33.07 -10.71 -15.78
N ASN A 619 -32.79 -10.19 -14.58
CA ASN A 619 -31.45 -10.02 -14.04
C ASN A 619 -31.43 -10.06 -12.51
N GLN A 620 -30.23 -10.26 -11.95
CA GLN A 620 -30.06 -10.44 -10.51
C GLN A 620 -30.44 -9.19 -9.71
N LEU A 621 -30.23 -7.96 -10.20
CA LEU A 621 -30.62 -6.76 -9.47
C LEU A 621 -32.15 -6.65 -9.33
N LYS A 622 -32.91 -6.94 -10.39
CA LYS A 622 -34.37 -6.97 -10.36
C LYS A 622 -34.87 -8.05 -9.39
N ILE A 623 -34.27 -9.25 -9.44
CA ILE A 623 -34.58 -10.33 -8.50
C ILE A 623 -34.30 -9.89 -7.06
N LYS A 624 -33.12 -9.31 -6.76
CA LYS A 624 -32.80 -8.80 -5.41
C LYS A 624 -33.86 -7.83 -4.89
N THR A 625 -34.31 -6.93 -5.75
CA THR A 625 -35.34 -5.93 -5.43
C THR A 625 -36.71 -6.59 -5.18
N LEU A 626 -37.07 -7.62 -5.94
CA LEU A 626 -38.32 -8.35 -5.76
C LEU A 626 -38.42 -9.06 -4.40
N PHE A 627 -37.27 -9.49 -3.86
CA PHE A 627 -37.17 -10.20 -2.58
C PHE A 627 -36.64 -9.31 -1.43
N SER A 628 -36.67 -7.98 -1.55
CA SER A 628 -36.09 -7.07 -0.52
C SER A 628 -36.96 -6.92 0.74
N ASP A 629 -38.27 -7.00 0.58
CA ASP A 629 -39.25 -6.67 1.63
C ASP A 629 -39.79 -7.90 2.38
N SER A 630 -39.31 -9.09 2.02
CA SER A 630 -39.80 -10.33 2.57
C SER A 630 -38.94 -10.82 3.73
N LEU A 631 -39.61 -11.30 4.79
CA LEU A 631 -38.93 -12.02 5.87
C LEU A 631 -38.37 -13.32 5.25
N SER A 632 -37.05 -13.52 5.36
CA SER A 632 -36.38 -14.74 4.87
C SER A 632 -37.13 -15.97 5.35
N ASP A 633 -37.65 -16.74 4.39
CA ASP A 633 -38.13 -18.09 4.55
C ASP A 633 -37.40 -19.01 3.56
N GLU A 634 -37.28 -20.30 3.91
CA GLU A 634 -36.50 -21.28 3.16
C GLU A 634 -36.95 -21.38 1.69
N LYS A 635 -38.24 -21.18 1.41
CA LYS A 635 -38.80 -21.22 0.06
C LYS A 635 -38.31 -20.04 -0.75
N GLN A 636 -38.44 -18.83 -0.24
CA GLN A 636 -38.05 -17.61 -0.94
C GLN A 636 -36.56 -17.54 -1.18
N ASP A 637 -35.75 -17.97 -0.21
CA ASP A 637 -34.30 -18.07 -0.39
C ASP A 637 -33.96 -19.08 -1.49
N CYS A 638 -34.61 -20.25 -1.51
CA CYS A 638 -34.44 -21.24 -2.58
C CYS A 638 -34.81 -20.68 -3.96
N ILE A 639 -35.97 -20.02 -4.10
CA ILE A 639 -36.40 -19.43 -5.37
C ILE A 639 -35.44 -18.31 -5.79
N ARG A 640 -35.05 -17.41 -4.88
CA ARG A 640 -34.15 -16.30 -5.18
C ARG A 640 -32.79 -16.79 -5.68
N GLU A 641 -32.15 -17.70 -4.95
CA GLU A 641 -30.84 -18.23 -5.34
C GLU A 641 -30.93 -19.05 -6.63
N GLY A 642 -32.02 -19.80 -6.84
CA GLY A 642 -32.26 -20.51 -8.09
C GLY A 642 -32.44 -19.56 -9.29
N LEU A 643 -33.19 -18.46 -9.13
CA LEU A 643 -33.33 -17.44 -10.18
C LEU A 643 -32.01 -16.72 -10.46
N TYR A 644 -31.19 -16.44 -9.43
CA TYR A 644 -29.83 -15.94 -9.63
C TYR A 644 -28.97 -16.91 -10.44
N LEU A 645 -29.05 -18.21 -10.17
CA LEU A 645 -28.35 -19.24 -10.94
C LEU A 645 -28.78 -19.21 -12.40
N LEU A 646 -30.09 -19.17 -12.69
CA LEU A 646 -30.61 -19.12 -14.07
C LEU A 646 -30.03 -17.94 -14.86
N CYS A 647 -29.93 -16.75 -14.26
CA CYS A 647 -29.30 -15.58 -14.92
C CYS A 647 -27.84 -15.81 -15.35
N THR A 648 -27.14 -16.79 -14.75
CA THR A 648 -25.71 -17.05 -14.99
C THR A 648 -25.42 -18.27 -15.87
N GLU A 649 -26.46 -18.93 -16.39
CA GLU A 649 -26.37 -20.10 -17.29
C GLU A 649 -25.97 -19.71 -18.72
N VAL A 650 -24.87 -18.97 -18.84
CA VAL A 650 -24.27 -18.49 -20.10
C VAL A 650 -22.86 -19.06 -20.27
N LEU A 651 -22.37 -19.12 -21.50
CA LEU A 651 -20.99 -19.55 -21.80
C LEU A 651 -20.07 -18.36 -22.08
N TYR A 652 -20.60 -17.29 -22.66
CA TYR A 652 -19.86 -16.09 -22.98
C TYR A 652 -20.60 -14.82 -22.55
N ILE A 653 -19.83 -13.79 -22.19
CA ILE A 653 -20.31 -12.47 -21.80
C ILE A 653 -19.86 -11.47 -22.88
N PRO A 654 -20.77 -10.71 -23.51
CA PRO A 654 -20.40 -9.67 -24.46
C PRO A 654 -19.53 -8.58 -23.79
N ASP A 655 -18.51 -8.09 -24.51
CA ASP A 655 -17.69 -6.98 -24.02
C ASP A 655 -18.47 -5.67 -24.02
N LYS A 656 -18.35 -4.88 -22.95
CA LYS A 656 -19.07 -3.62 -22.77
C LYS A 656 -18.69 -2.56 -23.82
N GLN A 657 -17.43 -2.48 -24.22
CA GLN A 657 -16.94 -1.46 -25.17
C GLN A 657 -17.00 -1.95 -26.62
N GLN A 658 -16.89 -3.27 -26.83
CA GLN A 658 -16.88 -3.92 -28.13
C GLN A 658 -17.92 -5.07 -28.15
N PRO A 659 -19.23 -4.78 -28.26
CA PRO A 659 -20.29 -5.79 -28.12
C PRO A 659 -20.21 -6.97 -29.11
N GLU A 660 -19.43 -6.84 -30.18
CA GLU A 660 -19.14 -7.91 -31.14
C GLU A 660 -18.06 -8.91 -30.66
N LYS A 661 -17.48 -8.68 -29.48
CA LYS A 661 -16.46 -9.51 -28.85
C LYS A 661 -16.95 -10.07 -27.51
N TYR A 662 -16.35 -11.18 -27.11
CA TYR A 662 -16.88 -12.04 -26.06
C TYR A 662 -15.79 -12.52 -25.09
N HIS A 663 -16.15 -12.51 -23.80
CA HIS A 663 -15.37 -13.06 -22.70
C HIS A 663 -15.93 -14.42 -22.30
N PRO A 664 -15.13 -15.48 -22.15
CA PRO A 664 -15.61 -16.74 -21.57
C PRO A 664 -16.10 -16.51 -20.13
N ARG A 665 -17.26 -17.06 -19.77
CA ARG A 665 -17.77 -17.00 -18.40
C ARG A 665 -16.86 -17.81 -17.47
N ILE A 666 -16.41 -17.20 -16.38
CA ILE A 666 -15.50 -17.86 -15.42
C ILE A 666 -16.20 -19.09 -14.80
N ALA A 667 -15.50 -20.22 -14.71
CA ALA A 667 -16.07 -21.49 -14.21
C ALA A 667 -17.30 -22.00 -15.00
N ALA A 668 -17.44 -21.65 -16.28
CA ALA A 668 -18.54 -22.11 -17.13
C ALA A 668 -18.67 -23.63 -17.19
N GLN A 669 -17.61 -24.39 -16.94
CA GLN A 669 -17.63 -25.86 -16.87
C GLN A 669 -18.60 -26.41 -15.82
N LYS A 670 -19.01 -25.59 -14.85
CA LYS A 670 -19.97 -25.95 -13.81
C LYS A 670 -21.43 -25.72 -14.22
N THR A 671 -21.69 -25.05 -15.34
CA THR A 671 -23.05 -24.69 -15.78
C THR A 671 -23.77 -25.85 -16.47
N TYR A 672 -25.09 -25.87 -16.44
CA TYR A 672 -25.90 -26.78 -17.27
C TYR A 672 -25.77 -26.41 -18.75
N SER A 673 -25.58 -25.12 -19.05
CA SER A 673 -25.27 -24.61 -20.40
C SER A 673 -24.04 -25.28 -21.02
N PHE A 674 -22.98 -25.52 -20.25
CA PHE A 674 -21.79 -26.24 -20.72
C PHE A 674 -22.04 -27.74 -20.90
N LYS A 675 -22.75 -28.37 -19.95
CA LYS A 675 -23.10 -29.81 -20.01
C LYS A 675 -23.91 -30.17 -21.25
N ALA A 676 -24.70 -29.23 -21.78
CA ALA A 676 -25.50 -29.41 -22.99
C ALA A 676 -24.69 -29.34 -24.30
N LEU A 677 -23.41 -28.97 -24.27
CA LEU A 677 -22.52 -29.05 -25.42
C LEU A 677 -22.11 -30.51 -25.69
N THR A 678 -21.80 -30.82 -26.95
CA THR A 678 -21.18 -32.10 -27.32
C THR A 678 -19.77 -32.24 -26.73
N GLU A 679 -19.28 -33.48 -26.59
CA GLU A 679 -17.91 -33.73 -26.04
C GLU A 679 -16.82 -32.96 -26.80
N TYR A 680 -16.92 -32.88 -28.14
CA TYR A 680 -16.01 -32.12 -28.97
C TYR A 680 -16.05 -30.61 -28.67
N GLU A 681 -17.25 -30.04 -28.57
CA GLU A 681 -17.43 -28.61 -28.24
C GLU A 681 -16.94 -28.29 -26.82
N GLN A 682 -17.14 -29.21 -25.86
CA GLN A 682 -16.63 -29.07 -24.49
C GLN A 682 -15.10 -29.02 -24.46
N GLU A 683 -14.43 -29.88 -25.23
CA GLU A 683 -12.98 -29.88 -25.35
C GLU A 683 -12.47 -28.58 -25.99
N SER A 684 -13.07 -28.17 -27.12
CA SER A 684 -12.75 -26.90 -27.79
C SER A 684 -12.95 -25.69 -26.88
N TYR A 685 -14.07 -25.64 -26.13
CA TYR A 685 -14.33 -24.58 -25.17
C TYR A 685 -13.27 -24.54 -24.06
N ASN A 686 -12.89 -25.70 -23.51
CA ASN A 686 -11.87 -25.78 -22.46
C ASN A 686 -10.49 -25.30 -22.94
N GLN A 687 -10.13 -25.57 -24.20
CA GLN A 687 -8.91 -25.04 -24.80
C GLN A 687 -8.94 -23.51 -24.90
N LEU A 688 -10.03 -22.93 -25.40
CA LEU A 688 -10.22 -21.47 -25.44
C LEU A 688 -10.21 -20.84 -24.06
N TYR A 689 -10.92 -21.45 -23.11
CA TYR A 689 -11.00 -21.01 -21.71
C TYR A 689 -9.60 -20.94 -21.08
N ASN A 690 -8.83 -22.01 -21.19
CA ASN A 690 -7.47 -22.07 -20.63
C ASN A 690 -6.53 -21.07 -21.32
N TYR A 691 -6.61 -20.95 -22.64
CA TYR A 691 -5.83 -19.97 -23.38
C TYR A 691 -6.17 -18.54 -22.95
N PHE A 692 -7.46 -18.22 -22.77
CA PHE A 692 -7.92 -16.88 -22.37
C PHE A 692 -7.41 -16.48 -20.99
N PHE A 693 -7.63 -17.31 -19.96
CA PHE A 693 -7.31 -16.93 -18.58
C PHE A 693 -5.83 -17.05 -18.23
N TYR A 694 -5.07 -17.93 -18.88
CA TYR A 694 -3.70 -18.26 -18.45
C TYR A 694 -2.60 -17.89 -19.45
N GLN A 695 -2.92 -17.54 -20.71
CA GLN A 695 -1.89 -17.29 -21.73
C GLN A 695 -2.06 -15.96 -22.45
N ARG A 696 -3.25 -15.68 -23.00
CA ARG A 696 -3.53 -14.60 -23.96
C ARG A 696 -3.10 -13.21 -23.50
N HIS A 697 -3.16 -12.93 -22.20
CA HIS A 697 -3.06 -11.57 -21.66
C HIS A 697 -1.72 -11.24 -21.00
N SER A 698 -0.79 -12.18 -20.86
CA SER A 698 0.39 -12.01 -19.99
C SER A 698 1.21 -10.75 -20.32
N SER A 699 1.58 -10.56 -21.59
CA SER A 699 2.31 -9.36 -22.03
C SER A 699 1.46 -8.09 -22.00
N PHE A 700 0.17 -8.21 -22.34
CA PHE A 700 -0.76 -7.08 -22.35
C PHE A 700 -0.93 -6.47 -20.95
N TRP A 701 -1.20 -7.30 -19.94
CA TRP A 701 -1.32 -6.83 -18.56
C TRP A 701 -0.01 -6.34 -17.97
N GLN A 702 1.13 -6.90 -18.41
CA GLN A 702 2.44 -6.38 -18.04
C GLN A 702 2.63 -4.94 -18.52
N GLU A 703 2.30 -4.66 -19.79
CA GLU A 703 2.36 -3.31 -20.34
C GLU A 703 1.39 -2.36 -19.62
N GLU A 704 0.18 -2.82 -19.33
CA GLU A 704 -0.81 -2.04 -18.59
C GLU A 704 -0.31 -1.62 -17.21
N ALA A 705 0.32 -2.53 -16.47
CA ALA A 705 0.90 -2.21 -15.17
C ALA A 705 2.13 -1.29 -15.29
N MET A 706 3.02 -1.54 -16.27
CA MET A 706 4.21 -0.71 -16.49
C MET A 706 3.90 0.71 -16.96
N ARG A 707 2.71 0.96 -17.53
CA ARG A 707 2.23 2.31 -17.85
C ARG A 707 1.80 3.10 -16.61
N LYS A 708 1.40 2.41 -15.54
CA LYS A 708 0.78 3.00 -14.33
C LYS A 708 1.73 2.99 -13.14
N LEU A 709 2.16 1.81 -12.70
CA LEU A 709 2.86 1.60 -11.43
C LEU A 709 4.16 2.43 -11.26
N PRO A 710 5.05 2.59 -12.27
CA PRO A 710 6.28 3.37 -12.07
C PRO A 710 6.01 4.83 -11.65
N GLU A 711 5.08 5.49 -12.33
CA GLU A 711 4.67 6.87 -12.05
C GLU A 711 4.03 7.02 -10.66
N LEU A 712 3.28 5.99 -10.24
CA LEU A 712 2.55 6.01 -8.98
C LEU A 712 3.47 5.71 -7.79
N VAL A 713 4.30 4.66 -7.88
CA VAL A 713 5.26 4.31 -6.84
C VAL A 713 6.28 5.43 -6.61
N ALA A 714 6.69 6.13 -7.67
CA ALA A 714 7.59 7.29 -7.57
C ALA A 714 6.94 8.54 -6.94
N ALA A 715 5.62 8.56 -6.71
CA ALA A 715 4.92 9.74 -6.20
C ALA A 715 5.23 10.03 -4.72
N THR A 716 5.76 9.06 -3.98
CA THR A 716 6.12 9.17 -2.56
C THR A 716 7.40 8.40 -2.27
N GLN A 717 7.97 8.66 -1.09
CA GLN A 717 9.08 7.86 -0.58
C GLN A 717 8.60 6.73 0.35
N MET A 718 7.33 6.36 0.37
CA MET A 718 6.90 5.25 1.23
C MET A 718 7.33 3.89 0.65
N LEU A 719 7.62 2.92 1.51
CA LEU A 719 7.87 1.54 1.10
C LEU A 719 6.58 0.88 0.58
N VAL A 720 6.62 0.39 -0.65
CA VAL A 720 5.45 -0.18 -1.32
C VAL A 720 5.36 -1.69 -1.08
N CYS A 721 4.26 -2.13 -0.50
CA CYS A 721 3.90 -3.54 -0.40
C CYS A 721 2.64 -3.78 -1.23
N GLY A 722 2.65 -4.73 -2.15
CA GLY A 722 1.48 -5.13 -2.92
C GLY A 722 0.87 -6.40 -2.35
N GLU A 723 -0.44 -6.41 -2.13
CA GLU A 723 -1.15 -7.66 -1.93
C GLU A 723 -1.45 -8.31 -3.29
N ASP A 724 -0.71 -9.39 -3.57
CA ASP A 724 -0.75 -10.18 -4.79
C ASP A 724 -1.33 -11.58 -4.52
N LEU A 725 -2.51 -11.68 -3.87
CA LEU A 725 -3.20 -12.95 -3.66
C LEU A 725 -4.27 -13.22 -4.74
N GLY A 726 -4.79 -14.44 -4.76
CA GLY A 726 -5.83 -14.88 -5.69
C GLY A 726 -5.27 -15.36 -7.04
N MET A 727 -5.97 -15.05 -8.14
CA MET A 727 -5.58 -15.51 -9.48
C MET A 727 -4.53 -14.56 -10.11
N ILE A 728 -3.27 -14.85 -9.81
CA ILE A 728 -2.10 -14.02 -10.18
C ILE A 728 -1.63 -14.34 -11.61
N PRO A 729 -1.59 -13.36 -12.53
CA PRO A 729 -0.93 -13.53 -13.83
C PRO A 729 0.58 -13.77 -13.72
N ASN A 730 1.14 -14.58 -14.62
CA ASN A 730 2.57 -14.90 -14.65
C ASN A 730 3.50 -13.68 -14.75
N CYS A 731 3.02 -12.55 -15.26
CA CYS A 731 3.81 -11.33 -15.37
C CYS A 731 3.93 -10.52 -14.07
N VAL A 732 3.04 -10.74 -13.09
CA VAL A 732 3.00 -9.95 -11.85
C VAL A 732 4.30 -10.05 -11.05
N PRO A 733 4.86 -11.25 -10.76
CA PRO A 733 6.10 -11.35 -10.00
C PRO A 733 7.27 -10.57 -10.61
N ALA A 734 7.43 -10.66 -11.94
CA ALA A 734 8.50 -9.96 -12.65
C ALA A 734 8.34 -8.44 -12.63
N VAL A 735 7.10 -7.94 -12.72
CA VAL A 735 6.83 -6.50 -12.60
C VAL A 735 7.10 -6.00 -11.18
N MET A 736 6.63 -6.73 -10.16
CA MET A 736 6.84 -6.35 -8.77
C MET A 736 8.33 -6.36 -8.41
N GLU A 737 9.09 -7.37 -8.85
CA GLU A 737 10.54 -7.44 -8.66
C GLU A 737 11.25 -6.26 -9.35
N LYS A 738 10.91 -5.98 -10.62
CA LYS A 738 11.48 -4.86 -11.38
C LYS A 738 11.25 -3.51 -10.71
N LEU A 739 10.08 -3.32 -10.08
CA LEU A 739 9.70 -2.08 -9.39
C LEU A 739 10.05 -2.11 -7.90
N GLN A 740 10.68 -3.18 -7.41
CA GLN A 740 11.00 -3.43 -6.00
C GLN A 740 9.80 -3.30 -5.05
N ILE A 741 8.63 -3.71 -5.51
CA ILE A 741 7.42 -3.77 -4.70
C ILE A 741 7.46 -5.07 -3.89
N LEU A 742 7.32 -4.97 -2.58
CA LEU A 742 7.28 -6.15 -1.71
C LEU A 742 5.98 -6.91 -1.96
N ARG A 743 6.08 -8.20 -2.28
CA ARG A 743 4.91 -9.08 -2.41
C ARG A 743 4.39 -9.55 -1.06
N LEU A 744 3.15 -10.03 -0.98
CA LEU A 744 2.57 -10.60 0.24
C LEU A 744 2.56 -12.12 0.15
N ASP A 745 3.29 -12.81 1.01
CA ASP A 745 3.33 -14.27 1.07
C ASP A 745 2.65 -14.77 2.35
N VAL A 746 1.65 -15.64 2.18
CA VAL A 746 0.90 -16.28 3.26
C VAL A 746 1.10 -17.80 3.16
N GLU A 747 1.64 -18.43 4.21
CA GLU A 747 2.01 -19.85 4.17
C GLU A 747 0.85 -20.77 3.75
N ARG A 748 -0.37 -20.42 4.14
CA ARG A 748 -1.58 -21.21 3.89
C ARG A 748 -2.28 -20.88 2.56
N MET A 749 -1.71 -19.98 1.77
CA MET A 749 -2.22 -19.59 0.45
C MET A 749 -1.03 -19.52 -0.53
N PRO A 750 -0.43 -20.68 -0.87
CA PRO A 750 0.72 -20.72 -1.77
C PRO A 750 0.36 -20.20 -3.16
N LYS A 751 1.33 -19.59 -3.82
CA LYS A 751 1.15 -19.03 -5.18
C LYS A 751 1.44 -20.04 -6.27
N THR A 752 2.06 -21.16 -5.90
CA THR A 752 2.39 -22.26 -6.80
C THR A 752 1.20 -23.22 -6.90
N PRO A 753 0.67 -23.50 -8.11
CA PRO A 753 -0.35 -24.53 -8.29
C PRO A 753 0.09 -25.87 -7.71
N TYR A 754 -0.86 -26.65 -7.16
CA TYR A 754 -0.64 -28.00 -6.59
C TYR A 754 0.12 -28.07 -5.25
N ARG A 755 0.45 -26.94 -4.62
CA ARG A 755 0.89 -26.91 -3.23
C ARG A 755 -0.27 -26.51 -2.32
N GLU A 756 -0.37 -27.14 -1.15
CA GLU A 756 -1.36 -26.75 -0.12
C GLU A 756 -0.80 -25.73 0.87
N PHE A 757 0.53 -25.76 1.09
CA PHE A 757 1.27 -24.85 1.95
C PHE A 757 2.54 -24.35 1.24
N GLU A 758 2.88 -23.09 1.44
CA GLU A 758 4.05 -22.45 0.84
C GLU A 758 5.34 -22.87 1.54
N ASP A 759 6.44 -22.97 0.79
CA ASP A 759 7.76 -23.21 1.37
C ASP A 759 8.39 -21.89 1.83
N LEU A 760 8.27 -21.63 3.13
CA LEU A 760 8.80 -20.43 3.79
C LEU A 760 10.31 -20.24 3.61
N THR A 761 11.08 -21.29 3.30
CA THR A 761 12.54 -21.16 3.09
C THR A 761 12.89 -20.62 1.70
N SER A 762 11.94 -20.70 0.76
CA SER A 762 12.12 -20.33 -0.65
C SER A 762 11.57 -18.94 -1.00
N LEU A 763 11.04 -18.20 -0.02
CA LEU A 763 10.44 -16.90 -0.27
C LEU A 763 11.46 -15.91 -0.89
N PRO A 764 11.06 -15.06 -1.84
CA PRO A 764 11.92 -13.97 -2.31
C PRO A 764 12.21 -13.00 -1.16
N TYR A 765 13.38 -12.35 -1.18
CA TYR A 765 13.73 -11.35 -0.16
C TYR A 765 12.76 -10.16 -0.18
N LEU A 766 12.36 -9.65 -1.35
CA LEU A 766 11.39 -8.56 -1.49
C LEU A 766 9.94 -9.03 -1.23
N SER A 767 9.67 -9.46 0.00
CA SER A 767 8.36 -9.96 0.43
C SER A 767 8.03 -9.57 1.88
N VAL A 768 6.73 -9.56 2.15
CA VAL A 768 6.12 -9.56 3.47
C VAL A 768 5.56 -10.95 3.72
N CYS A 769 6.15 -11.68 4.66
CA CYS A 769 5.66 -12.96 5.13
C CYS A 769 4.67 -12.74 6.30
N THR A 770 3.51 -13.38 6.24
CA THR A 770 2.52 -13.38 7.34
C THR A 770 1.86 -14.74 7.52
N THR A 771 1.41 -15.03 8.74
CA THR A 771 0.61 -16.21 9.09
C THR A 771 -0.85 -16.09 8.61
N SER A 772 -1.39 -14.87 8.65
CA SER A 772 -2.75 -14.54 8.25
C SER A 772 -2.91 -13.04 7.96
N THR A 773 -3.91 -12.68 7.17
CA THR A 773 -4.40 -11.29 7.02
C THR A 773 -5.64 -11.08 7.88
N HIS A 774 -6.23 -9.89 7.86
CA HIS A 774 -7.49 -9.62 8.56
C HIS A 774 -8.68 -10.38 7.97
N ASP A 775 -8.58 -10.83 6.71
CA ASP A 775 -9.57 -11.64 5.99
C ASP A 775 -9.43 -13.15 6.24
N MET A 776 -8.42 -13.54 7.02
CA MET A 776 -8.11 -14.94 7.27
C MET A 776 -8.20 -15.24 8.78
N PRO A 777 -8.61 -16.45 9.16
CA PRO A 777 -8.54 -16.88 10.54
C PRO A 777 -7.07 -16.90 11.02
N PRO A 778 -6.77 -16.42 12.24
CA PRO A 778 -5.48 -16.61 12.91
C PRO A 778 -5.13 -18.09 13.08
N ILE A 779 -3.88 -18.40 13.46
CA ILE A 779 -3.35 -19.77 13.53
C ILE A 779 -4.28 -20.70 14.32
N ARG A 780 -4.73 -20.26 15.49
CA ARG A 780 -5.53 -21.09 16.39
C ARG A 780 -6.91 -21.40 15.83
N ALA A 781 -7.62 -20.39 15.34
CA ALA A 781 -8.95 -20.56 14.73
C ALA A 781 -8.87 -21.41 13.47
N TRP A 782 -7.86 -21.17 12.62
CA TRP A 782 -7.65 -21.96 11.42
C TRP A 782 -7.41 -23.45 11.72
N TRP A 783 -6.62 -23.75 12.76
CA TRP A 783 -6.29 -25.12 13.15
C TRP A 783 -7.54 -25.98 13.42
N THR A 784 -8.58 -25.36 13.98
CA THR A 784 -9.82 -26.04 14.38
C THR A 784 -10.84 -26.16 13.24
N GLN A 785 -10.70 -25.37 12.18
CA GLN A 785 -11.66 -25.33 11.06
C GLN A 785 -11.64 -26.60 10.19
N ASP A 786 -10.47 -27.14 9.88
CA ASP A 786 -10.31 -28.37 9.09
C ASP A 786 -9.26 -29.30 9.71
N LYS A 787 -9.75 -30.34 10.38
CA LYS A 787 -8.91 -31.35 11.06
C LYS A 787 -8.01 -32.12 10.10
N ALA A 788 -8.47 -32.40 8.87
CA ALA A 788 -7.68 -33.15 7.90
C ALA A 788 -6.53 -32.29 7.36
N ARG A 789 -6.81 -31.01 7.08
CA ARG A 789 -5.80 -30.02 6.68
C ARG A 789 -4.80 -29.73 7.79
N ALA A 790 -5.26 -29.53 9.03
CA ALA A 790 -4.38 -29.36 10.20
C ALA A 790 -3.48 -30.59 10.42
N GLN A 791 -4.01 -31.80 10.22
CA GLN A 791 -3.24 -33.04 10.33
C GLN A 791 -2.12 -33.14 9.29
N ARG A 792 -2.38 -32.73 8.03
CA ARG A 792 -1.34 -32.67 6.99
C ARG A 792 -0.29 -31.62 7.32
N TYR A 793 -0.70 -30.41 7.73
CA TYR A 793 0.22 -29.36 8.16
C TYR A 793 1.15 -29.82 9.30
N TYR A 794 0.58 -30.46 10.34
CA TYR A 794 1.34 -30.98 11.48
C TYR A 794 2.44 -31.98 11.07
N LYS A 795 2.15 -32.87 10.11
CA LYS A 795 3.11 -33.88 9.64
C LYS A 795 4.09 -33.33 8.61
N GLU A 796 3.58 -32.60 7.62
CA GLU A 796 4.32 -32.25 6.41
C GLU A 796 5.09 -30.94 6.58
N VAL A 797 4.49 -29.94 7.24
CA VAL A 797 5.11 -28.61 7.47
C VAL A 797 5.86 -28.58 8.79
N LEU A 798 5.21 -28.96 9.90
CA LEU A 798 5.84 -28.92 11.22
C LEU A 798 6.75 -30.13 11.53
N ARG A 799 6.75 -31.13 10.64
CA ARG A 799 7.56 -32.37 10.74
C ARG A 799 7.36 -33.10 12.07
N LYS A 800 6.12 -33.15 12.55
CA LYS A 800 5.75 -33.85 13.79
C LYS A 800 5.21 -35.25 13.50
N GLU A 801 5.39 -36.13 14.47
CA GLU A 801 4.87 -37.50 14.43
C GLU A 801 3.53 -37.62 15.17
N GLY A 802 2.73 -38.62 14.80
CA GLY A 802 1.44 -38.90 15.42
C GLY A 802 0.27 -38.05 14.90
N ASN A 803 -0.77 -37.94 15.71
CA ASN A 803 -1.97 -37.17 15.39
C ASN A 803 -1.80 -35.71 15.82
N ALA A 804 -2.29 -34.78 15.01
CA ALA A 804 -2.39 -33.38 15.36
C ALA A 804 -3.28 -33.22 16.60
N PRO A 805 -2.87 -32.41 17.61
CA PRO A 805 -3.73 -32.10 18.74
C PRO A 805 -5.00 -31.37 18.29
N LEU A 806 -6.07 -31.46 19.09
CA LEU A 806 -7.36 -30.83 18.77
C LEU A 806 -7.27 -29.30 18.68
N GLU A 807 -6.40 -28.70 19.50
CA GLU A 807 -6.11 -27.28 19.48
C GLU A 807 -4.64 -27.04 19.13
N CYS A 808 -4.35 -25.88 18.53
CA CYS A 808 -2.98 -25.46 18.32
C CYS A 808 -2.37 -25.00 19.64
N THR A 809 -1.51 -25.85 20.23
CA THR A 809 -0.84 -25.58 21.50
C THR A 809 0.18 -24.43 21.38
N VAL A 810 0.55 -23.81 22.51
CA VAL A 810 1.58 -22.75 22.57
C VAL A 810 2.88 -23.13 21.88
N ASP A 811 3.35 -24.37 22.02
CA ASP A 811 4.59 -24.84 21.40
C ASP A 811 4.48 -24.93 19.86
N LEU A 812 3.30 -25.30 19.35
CA LEU A 812 3.03 -25.32 17.92
C LEU A 812 2.94 -23.89 17.37
N CYS A 813 2.20 -23.00 18.04
CA CYS A 813 2.16 -21.58 17.67
C CYS A 813 3.56 -20.96 17.66
N TRP A 814 4.38 -21.26 18.68
CA TRP A 814 5.76 -20.79 18.74
C TRP A 814 6.60 -21.31 17.55
N GLN A 815 6.49 -22.60 17.22
CA GLN A 815 7.21 -23.18 16.07
C GLN A 815 6.75 -22.54 14.75
N ILE A 816 5.44 -22.38 14.55
CA ILE A 816 4.88 -21.75 13.35
C ILE A 816 5.44 -20.32 13.20
N ILE A 817 5.36 -19.51 14.26
CA ILE A 817 5.88 -18.14 14.24
C ILE A 817 7.39 -18.12 13.99
N MET A 818 8.16 -19.02 14.63
CA MET A 818 9.60 -19.13 14.36
C MET A 818 9.92 -19.50 12.91
N ASN A 819 9.13 -20.38 12.28
CA ASN A 819 9.31 -20.69 10.86
C ASN A 819 9.12 -19.44 10.00
N HIS A 820 8.11 -18.61 10.30
CA HIS A 820 7.87 -17.35 9.59
C HIS A 820 9.01 -16.35 9.83
N LEU A 821 9.46 -16.20 11.08
CA LEU A 821 10.59 -15.33 11.41
C LEU A 821 11.91 -15.79 10.76
N ASN A 822 12.13 -17.09 10.59
CA ASN A 822 13.33 -17.62 9.95
C ASN A 822 13.30 -17.56 8.41
N SER A 823 12.19 -17.15 7.80
CA SER A 823 12.09 -16.98 6.35
C SER A 823 13.11 -15.95 5.81
N PRO A 824 13.49 -16.03 4.53
CA PRO A 824 14.33 -15.03 3.87
C PRO A 824 13.63 -13.69 3.62
N ALA A 825 12.30 -13.62 3.75
CA ALA A 825 11.50 -12.42 3.53
C ALA A 825 12.03 -11.19 4.29
N MET A 826 12.07 -10.02 3.65
CA MET A 826 12.47 -8.75 4.25
C MET A 826 11.61 -8.47 5.49
N LEU A 827 10.29 -8.62 5.39
CA LEU A 827 9.38 -8.34 6.49
C LEU A 827 8.64 -9.60 6.93
N ALA A 828 8.51 -9.80 8.24
CA ALA A 828 7.61 -10.79 8.84
C ALA A 828 6.61 -10.06 9.73
N ILE A 829 5.40 -9.79 9.22
CA ILE A 829 4.39 -8.98 9.92
C ILE A 829 3.25 -9.90 10.30
N LEU A 830 3.05 -10.12 11.59
CA LEU A 830 2.07 -11.10 12.09
C LEU A 830 0.94 -10.39 12.84
N PRO A 831 -0.31 -10.91 12.80
CA PRO A 831 -1.40 -10.38 13.61
C PRO A 831 -1.13 -10.48 15.10
N LEU A 832 -1.72 -9.56 15.89
CA LEU A 832 -1.58 -9.60 17.36
C LEU A 832 -2.02 -10.93 17.95
N GLN A 833 -3.09 -11.51 17.42
CA GLN A 833 -3.66 -12.77 17.90
C GLN A 833 -2.64 -13.91 17.83
N ASP A 834 -1.87 -13.96 16.75
CA ASP A 834 -0.82 -14.97 16.58
C ASP A 834 0.36 -14.69 17.53
N TRP A 835 0.75 -13.43 17.73
CA TRP A 835 1.75 -13.10 18.76
C TRP A 835 1.30 -13.50 20.16
N LEU A 836 0.03 -13.28 20.53
CA LEU A 836 -0.49 -13.67 21.84
C LEU A 836 -0.59 -15.19 22.00
N ALA A 837 -0.74 -15.95 20.90
CA ALA A 837 -0.92 -17.39 20.93
C ALA A 837 0.26 -18.19 21.52
N ILE A 838 1.42 -17.56 21.73
CA ILE A 838 2.58 -18.19 22.39
C ILE A 838 2.56 -18.06 23.92
N ASP A 839 1.47 -17.57 24.53
CA ASP A 839 1.30 -17.52 25.98
C ASP A 839 -0.15 -17.79 26.40
N ASP A 840 -0.38 -18.93 27.08
CA ASP A 840 -1.70 -19.35 27.56
C ASP A 840 -2.33 -18.37 28.56
N ARG A 841 -1.52 -17.52 29.21
CA ARG A 841 -2.02 -16.52 30.17
C ARG A 841 -2.57 -15.28 29.47
N LEU A 842 -2.17 -15.03 28.22
CA LEU A 842 -2.48 -13.81 27.48
C LEU A 842 -3.41 -14.03 26.29
N LYS A 843 -3.36 -15.18 25.61
CA LYS A 843 -4.24 -15.47 24.47
C LYS A 843 -5.73 -15.51 24.88
N ARG A 844 -6.65 -15.37 23.93
CA ARG A 844 -8.09 -15.53 24.22
C ARG A 844 -8.40 -16.99 24.60
N PRO A 845 -9.36 -17.26 25.48
CA PRO A 845 -9.80 -18.62 25.73
C PRO A 845 -10.32 -19.29 24.45
N ASP A 846 -11.29 -18.64 23.78
CA ASP A 846 -11.85 -19.08 22.51
C ASP A 846 -11.06 -18.52 21.32
N ALA A 847 -10.69 -19.39 20.39
CA ALA A 847 -9.95 -19.02 19.19
C ALA A 847 -10.86 -18.35 18.13
N GLU A 848 -12.15 -18.67 18.07
CA GLU A 848 -13.06 -18.07 17.09
C GLU A 848 -13.29 -16.58 17.36
N GLU A 849 -13.21 -16.15 18.63
CA GLU A 849 -13.24 -14.73 19.04
C GLU A 849 -12.02 -13.92 18.58
N GLU A 850 -10.99 -14.59 18.04
CA GLU A 850 -9.78 -13.94 17.50
C GLU A 850 -9.97 -13.48 16.04
N ILE A 851 -11.03 -13.92 15.36
CA ILE A 851 -11.31 -13.58 13.95
C ILE A 851 -11.78 -12.12 13.84
N ILE A 852 -11.14 -11.35 12.94
CA ILE A 852 -11.49 -9.95 12.68
C ILE A 852 -12.61 -9.84 11.64
N ASN A 853 -12.47 -10.55 10.52
CA ASN A 853 -13.40 -10.51 9.39
C ASN A 853 -13.79 -11.92 8.91
N ASN A 854 -15.00 -12.03 8.38
CA ASN A 854 -15.42 -13.13 7.52
C ASN A 854 -15.75 -12.60 6.11
N PRO A 855 -14.85 -12.76 5.12
CA PRO A 855 -15.07 -12.27 3.76
C PRO A 855 -16.31 -12.85 3.05
N ALA A 856 -16.79 -14.03 3.47
CA ALA A 856 -18.00 -14.62 2.91
C ALA A 856 -19.28 -13.91 3.36
N ASN A 857 -19.21 -13.06 4.40
CA ASN A 857 -20.33 -12.24 4.87
C ASN A 857 -20.14 -10.77 4.41
N PRO A 858 -20.84 -10.31 3.35
CA PRO A 858 -20.71 -8.94 2.86
C PRO A 858 -21.23 -7.87 3.86
N ASN A 859 -21.99 -8.28 4.87
CA ASN A 859 -22.51 -7.42 5.93
C ASN A 859 -21.82 -7.68 7.28
N HIS A 860 -20.58 -8.21 7.27
CA HIS A 860 -19.84 -8.50 8.49
C HIS A 860 -19.63 -7.24 9.35
N TYR A 861 -19.84 -7.37 10.66
CA TYR A 861 -19.65 -6.28 11.60
C TYR A 861 -18.22 -6.27 12.15
N TRP A 862 -17.45 -5.23 11.82
CA TRP A 862 -16.04 -5.09 12.17
C TRP A 862 -15.84 -4.59 13.60
N GLN A 863 -16.07 -5.48 14.57
CA GLN A 863 -16.14 -5.13 16.00
C GLN A 863 -15.06 -5.79 16.88
N TYR A 864 -14.06 -6.46 16.27
CA TYR A 864 -12.99 -7.09 17.04
C TYR A 864 -12.27 -6.07 17.94
N ARG A 865 -12.07 -6.45 19.21
CA ARG A 865 -11.44 -5.63 20.23
C ARG A 865 -10.38 -6.46 20.97
N MET A 866 -9.24 -5.87 21.27
CA MET A 866 -8.28 -6.46 22.20
C MET A 866 -8.99 -6.76 23.53
N HIS A 867 -8.84 -7.97 24.06
CA HIS A 867 -9.33 -8.31 25.40
C HIS A 867 -8.40 -7.82 26.52
N LEU A 868 -7.16 -7.48 26.17
CA LEU A 868 -6.15 -6.93 27.07
C LEU A 868 -6.00 -5.42 26.86
N ASN A 869 -5.66 -4.69 27.94
CA ASN A 869 -5.11 -3.35 27.79
C ASN A 869 -3.65 -3.43 27.35
N ILE A 870 -3.20 -2.48 26.51
CA ILE A 870 -1.80 -2.42 26.08
C ILE A 870 -0.86 -2.18 27.27
N GLU A 871 -1.30 -1.48 28.31
CA GLU A 871 -0.56 -1.29 29.55
C GLU A 871 -0.24 -2.61 30.25
N ASP A 872 -1.16 -3.57 30.24
CA ASP A 872 -0.94 -4.89 30.84
C ASP A 872 -0.03 -5.75 29.96
N LEU A 873 -0.15 -5.60 28.63
CA LEU A 873 0.76 -6.21 27.67
C LEU A 873 2.21 -5.71 27.84
N LEU A 874 2.41 -4.42 28.09
CA LEU A 874 3.72 -3.83 28.40
C LEU A 874 4.31 -4.39 29.70
N LYS A 875 3.48 -4.68 30.71
CA LYS A 875 3.90 -5.27 31.99
C LYS A 875 4.24 -6.77 31.89
N ALA A 876 3.83 -7.46 30.82
CA ALA A 876 4.08 -8.88 30.61
C ALA A 876 5.54 -9.19 30.22
N SER A 877 6.47 -8.98 31.15
CA SER A 877 7.93 -9.00 30.90
C SER A 877 8.46 -10.31 30.32
N GLU A 878 7.96 -11.45 30.79
CA GLU A 878 8.36 -12.78 30.29
C GLU A 878 7.96 -12.98 28.83
N PHE A 879 6.71 -12.64 28.49
CA PHE A 879 6.18 -12.69 27.14
C PHE A 879 6.95 -11.75 26.20
N ASN A 880 7.14 -10.49 26.62
CA ASN A 880 7.87 -9.50 25.82
C ASN A 880 9.34 -9.90 25.59
N SER A 881 9.99 -10.50 26.60
CA SER A 881 11.35 -11.04 26.47
C SER A 881 11.40 -12.23 25.50
N ARG A 882 10.36 -13.07 25.48
CA ARG A 882 10.25 -14.19 24.53
C ARG A 882 10.17 -13.69 23.10
N ILE A 883 9.36 -12.66 22.81
CA ILE A 883 9.30 -12.05 21.47
C ILE A 883 10.65 -11.45 21.07
N SER A 884 11.26 -10.64 21.96
CA SER A 884 12.59 -10.05 21.71
C SER A 884 13.68 -11.11 21.45
N PHE A 885 13.60 -12.26 22.14
CA PHE A 885 14.49 -13.38 21.88
C PHE A 885 14.26 -13.97 20.48
N MET A 886 13.00 -14.23 20.12
CA MET A 886 12.62 -14.79 18.81
C MET A 886 13.07 -13.89 17.65
N THR A 887 12.83 -12.58 17.74
CA THR A 887 13.25 -11.60 16.72
C THR A 887 14.77 -11.44 16.68
N GLY A 888 15.45 -11.54 17.83
CA GLY A 888 16.90 -11.49 17.94
C GLY A 888 17.59 -12.67 17.25
N ILE A 889 17.15 -13.91 17.52
CA ILE A 889 17.76 -15.11 16.92
C ILE A 889 17.45 -15.25 15.43
N SER A 890 16.32 -14.71 14.96
CA SER A 890 15.96 -14.71 13.54
C SER A 890 16.59 -13.54 12.76
N GLY A 891 17.39 -12.67 13.41
CA GLY A 891 18.06 -11.54 12.77
C GLY A 891 17.13 -10.41 12.33
N ARG A 892 16.00 -10.21 13.02
CA ARG A 892 14.93 -9.24 12.68
C ARG A 892 14.83 -8.05 13.63
N ARG A 893 15.99 -7.61 14.16
CA ARG A 893 16.12 -6.57 15.20
C ARG A 893 16.65 -5.24 14.68
#